data_AF-A0AB74Q3Z0-F1
#
_entry.id   AF-A0AB74Q3Z0-F1
#
_cell.length_a   1.000
_cell.length_b   1.000
_cell.length_c   1.000
_cell.angle_alpha   90.00
_cell.angle_beta   90.00
_cell.angle_gamma   90.00
#
_symmetry.space_group_name_H-M   'P 1'
#
loop_
_entity.id
_entity.type
_entity.pdbx_description
1 polymer ?
#
loop_
_entity_poly.entity_id
_entity_poly.type
_entity_poly.pdbx_seq_one_letter_code
_entity_poly.pdbx_strand_id
1 'polypeptide(L)'
;MIHVSSYFMVRKPSFNFSDYSILSDEEFVNLTLKEQIKTIWKVPKFKEAICVASQDLYKSCLNLDNKKSKDIKSIHNSLIKYYIRMCTRSTPFGLFSSFFISEFCDDLVQQDLKREQKIYCLLSNEWLENFIFEVINSTDIVKNLHLRVNKSLRISKNKISLYFIPGQNNLTNSISINNNNLNAFILNYLNINRSFNDVLCILQENGLNLTPNILLNYIKDLVSKGFIITELQKGNFYNIDTQQLKTILEKCSACHKHLKLFNKLLSFTKQSVFDLNNYIECVAESQKLIPGIIPFQVESVLGEEINLNSTIKNDLKEIAKIYYSLNKHWIENDEYIEEFMEKYGINIAVNIKELAYKGKHLGLGNRNIVKRENNFLSELAFNISKDYKKEVDISNFIDLEDIEYSSPASFDLYFRIHEDNKGHRTYFPSGNIITNESHRTFGRFLKYFDDLSEEICIEKQQCAKNNFSNIISYGISFKPMSFKALNVMKTPQFFKENVFFNSFENDDKLNNIYVFCDEKGKIHFYDNYKKKKIHLSTTNMMNYESNSPDLCRFLLSHSENNYIKSYPINNSDLEKFHFFPRIVHNNIVLRLKKWKFKSHISTYAKIIELYNQGHIDRFVNLVQLDNFILLDLENIYSEKILKKELLKNEDYIELEEAEHLINNSSIYKEYEFVVPINIQSKSHEERINNVTLFKDSKKRILTINDSLIYIKIYFSLGYREEILQELHMYLTKENISDYFFIQYNDPKPHIRLRLFSSPENLIHDLKIIEYLHSFEFVKKIDIADYEREIERYGGEEKIELAEEIFKKDSKNILQLINKKNKEHLAFVLGLNF
;
A
#
# COMPACT_ATOMS: atom_id res chain seq x y z
N MET A 1 -12.49 0.79 -23.64
CA MET A 1 -12.06 2.08 -24.22
C MET A 1 -10.84 2.56 -23.46
N ILE A 2 -9.76 3.01 -24.14
CA ILE A 2 -8.56 3.55 -23.46
C ILE A 2 -8.68 5.06 -23.38
N HIS A 3 -8.73 5.57 -22.16
CA HIS A 3 -8.74 6.98 -21.83
C HIS A 3 -7.37 7.41 -21.32
N VAL A 4 -6.71 8.28 -22.08
CA VAL A 4 -5.51 9.00 -21.65
C VAL A 4 -5.97 10.33 -21.11
N SER A 5 -5.54 10.68 -19.89
CA SER A 5 -5.97 11.91 -19.21
C SER A 5 -5.75 13.15 -20.08
N SER A 6 -6.59 14.16 -19.90
CA SER A 6 -6.39 15.49 -20.47
C SER A 6 -5.14 16.17 -19.90
N TYR A 7 -4.68 15.77 -18.71
CA TYR A 7 -3.56 16.39 -18.02
C TYR A 7 -2.36 15.43 -17.91
N PHE A 8 -1.17 16.03 -17.89
CA PHE A 8 0.08 15.34 -17.61
C PHE A 8 0.93 16.14 -16.64
N MET A 9 1.80 15.45 -15.92
CA MET A 9 2.79 16.07 -15.05
C MET A 9 4.15 15.96 -15.70
N VAL A 10 4.92 17.02 -15.60
CA VAL A 10 6.31 17.08 -16.06
C VAL A 10 7.21 17.28 -14.87
N ARG A 11 8.37 16.64 -14.91
CA ARG A 11 9.40 16.73 -13.88
C ARG A 11 10.77 16.91 -14.50
N LYS A 12 11.55 17.84 -13.95
CA LYS A 12 12.87 18.21 -14.47
C LYS A 12 13.87 18.35 -13.30
N PRO A 13 15.12 17.86 -13.41
CA PRO A 13 16.17 18.17 -12.43
C PRO A 13 16.41 19.68 -12.38
N SER A 14 16.81 20.23 -11.24
CA SER A 14 16.96 21.69 -11.11
C SER A 14 18.12 22.27 -11.92
N PHE A 15 19.13 21.44 -12.21
CA PHE A 15 20.23 21.77 -13.12
C PHE A 15 20.07 21.01 -14.42
N ASN A 16 20.62 21.58 -15.48
CA ASN A 16 20.65 20.93 -16.78
C ASN A 16 21.73 19.86 -16.78
N PHE A 17 21.63 18.88 -17.68
CA PHE A 17 22.65 17.84 -17.76
C PHE A 17 24.03 18.42 -18.13
N SER A 18 24.08 19.52 -18.89
CA SER A 18 25.32 20.23 -19.22
C SER A 18 26.12 20.66 -17.98
N ASP A 19 25.46 20.93 -16.85
CA ASP A 19 26.12 21.33 -15.62
C ASP A 19 26.91 20.17 -14.98
N TYR A 20 26.59 18.92 -15.34
CA TYR A 20 27.36 17.75 -14.91
C TYR A 20 28.83 17.82 -15.37
N SER A 21 29.11 18.51 -16.48
CA SER A 21 30.45 18.63 -17.07
C SER A 21 31.50 19.21 -16.13
N ILE A 22 31.10 20.01 -15.12
CA ILE A 22 32.01 20.51 -14.08
C ILE A 22 32.75 19.37 -13.37
N LEU A 23 32.12 18.19 -13.22
CA LEU A 23 32.75 17.04 -12.59
C LEU A 23 33.84 16.39 -13.45
N SER A 24 33.87 16.69 -14.74
CA SER A 24 34.86 16.17 -15.70
C SER A 24 35.85 17.25 -16.15
N ASP A 25 35.74 18.47 -15.64
CA ASP A 25 36.63 19.59 -15.93
C ASP A 25 37.99 19.40 -15.24
N GLU A 26 39.08 19.49 -16.01
CA GLU A 26 40.43 19.25 -15.49
C GLU A 26 40.84 20.27 -14.42
N GLU A 27 40.46 21.54 -14.55
CA GLU A 27 40.76 22.55 -13.54
C GLU A 27 40.06 22.20 -12.23
N PHE A 28 38.78 21.82 -12.29
CA PHE A 28 38.02 21.40 -11.11
C PHE A 28 38.60 20.15 -10.45
N VAL A 29 38.91 19.11 -11.24
CA VAL A 29 39.41 17.82 -10.73
C VAL A 29 40.76 17.97 -10.03
N ASN A 30 41.61 18.89 -10.50
CA ASN A 30 42.94 19.14 -9.95
C ASN A 30 42.93 19.96 -8.64
N LEU A 31 41.80 20.57 -8.27
CA LEU A 31 41.64 21.27 -6.99
C LEU A 31 41.73 20.32 -5.79
N THR A 32 42.15 20.85 -4.63
CA THR A 32 42.03 20.11 -3.36
C THR A 32 40.55 19.87 -3.03
N LEU A 33 40.25 18.86 -2.20
CA LEU A 33 38.86 18.57 -1.80
C LEU A 33 38.15 19.78 -1.16
N LYS A 34 38.89 20.62 -0.41
CA LYS A 34 38.33 21.85 0.19
C LYS A 34 37.97 22.87 -0.89
N GLU A 35 38.82 23.05 -1.89
CA GLU A 35 38.58 23.95 -3.01
C GLU A 35 37.42 23.45 -3.88
N GLN A 36 37.35 22.15 -4.17
CA GLN A 36 36.21 21.55 -4.89
C GLN A 36 34.88 21.80 -4.16
N ILE A 37 34.85 21.60 -2.83
CA ILE A 37 33.69 21.97 -2.02
C ILE A 37 33.37 23.45 -2.17
N LYS A 38 34.35 24.35 -2.03
CA LYS A 38 34.16 25.81 -2.15
C LYS A 38 33.66 26.21 -3.54
N THR A 39 34.09 25.53 -4.60
CA THR A 39 33.64 25.78 -5.98
C THR A 39 32.18 25.36 -6.16
N ILE A 40 31.83 24.12 -5.82
CA ILE A 40 30.44 23.63 -5.90
C ILE A 40 29.52 24.47 -5.00
N TRP A 41 29.98 24.92 -3.83
CA TRP A 41 29.20 25.74 -2.90
C TRP A 41 28.81 27.12 -3.46
N LYS A 42 29.55 27.62 -4.46
CA LYS A 42 29.23 28.88 -5.16
C LYS A 42 28.20 28.70 -6.27
N VAL A 43 27.90 27.45 -6.67
CA VAL A 43 26.88 27.19 -7.69
C VAL A 43 25.53 27.73 -7.19
N PRO A 44 24.84 28.58 -7.98
CA PRO A 44 23.56 29.16 -7.58
C PRO A 44 22.55 28.09 -7.14
N LYS A 45 21.76 28.39 -6.10
CA LYS A 45 20.72 27.51 -5.53
C LYS A 45 21.22 26.21 -4.87
N PHE A 46 22.49 25.83 -5.03
CA PHE A 46 23.00 24.57 -4.50
C PHE A 46 23.07 24.58 -2.97
N LYS A 47 23.56 25.67 -2.37
CA LYS A 47 23.60 25.82 -0.90
C LYS A 47 22.20 25.78 -0.28
N GLU A 48 21.21 26.40 -0.93
CA GLU A 48 19.81 26.38 -0.50
C GLU A 48 19.27 24.94 -0.55
N ALA A 49 19.52 24.22 -1.65
CA ALA A 49 19.09 22.83 -1.82
C ALA A 49 19.68 21.90 -0.75
N ILE A 50 20.96 22.05 -0.43
CA ILE A 50 21.62 21.28 0.64
C ILE A 50 21.00 21.62 2.01
N CYS A 51 20.75 22.90 2.30
CA CYS A 51 20.12 23.31 3.55
C CYS A 51 18.73 22.67 3.73
N VAL A 52 17.91 22.70 2.68
CA VAL A 52 16.56 22.10 2.70
C VAL A 52 16.61 20.58 2.87
N ALA A 53 17.55 19.88 2.25
CA ALA A 53 17.64 18.42 2.35
C ALA A 53 18.39 17.90 3.59
N SER A 54 19.41 18.62 4.05
CA SER A 54 20.28 18.17 5.16
C SER A 54 20.92 19.34 5.91
N GLN A 55 20.30 19.70 7.04
CA GLN A 55 20.81 20.73 7.96
C GLN A 55 22.22 20.42 8.48
N ASP A 56 22.52 19.16 8.79
CA ASP A 56 23.81 18.76 9.32
C ASP A 56 24.93 18.84 8.29
N LEU A 57 24.64 18.46 7.04
CA LEU A 57 25.59 18.62 5.93
C LEU A 57 25.82 20.11 5.67
N TYR A 58 24.76 20.92 5.62
CA TYR A 58 24.86 22.37 5.44
C TYR A 58 25.74 23.03 6.51
N LYS A 59 25.48 22.77 7.79
CA LYS A 59 26.29 23.29 8.92
C LYS A 59 27.74 22.79 8.87
N SER A 60 27.96 21.57 8.38
CA SER A 60 29.30 21.01 8.20
C SER A 60 30.10 21.72 7.11
N CYS A 61 29.44 22.14 6.03
CA CYS A 61 30.03 22.97 4.97
C CYS A 61 30.37 24.39 5.45
N LEU A 62 29.52 25.01 6.27
CA LEU A 62 29.82 26.34 6.83
C LEU A 62 31.07 26.35 7.72
N ASN A 63 31.31 25.23 8.43
CA ASN A 63 32.47 25.08 9.32
C ASN A 63 33.64 24.31 8.67
N LEU A 64 33.73 24.30 7.34
CA LEU A 64 34.66 23.45 6.59
C LEU A 64 36.13 23.63 6.99
N ASP A 65 36.57 24.86 7.26
CA ASP A 65 37.98 25.14 7.55
C ASP A 65 38.45 24.48 8.86
N ASN A 66 37.53 24.24 9.80
CA ASN A 66 37.77 23.58 11.09
C ASN A 66 37.60 22.06 11.06
N LYS A 67 37.27 21.46 9.90
CA LYS A 67 37.05 20.02 9.77
C LYS A 67 38.36 19.25 9.55
N LYS A 68 38.42 18.03 10.08
CA LYS A 68 39.52 17.09 9.83
C LYS A 68 39.44 16.52 8.41
N SER A 69 40.56 16.00 7.90
CA SER A 69 40.65 15.43 6.54
C SER A 69 39.60 14.36 6.24
N LYS A 70 39.33 13.46 7.20
CA LYS A 70 38.28 12.42 7.08
C LYS A 70 36.89 13.02 6.89
N ASP A 71 36.57 14.07 7.65
CA ASP A 71 35.27 14.74 7.57
C ASP A 71 35.12 15.50 6.24
N ILE A 72 36.18 16.18 5.79
CA ILE A 72 36.22 16.85 4.48
C ILE A 72 35.93 15.86 3.36
N LYS A 73 36.56 14.68 3.39
CA LYS A 73 36.31 13.61 2.41
C LYS A 73 34.85 13.14 2.44
N SER A 74 34.27 13.01 3.64
CA SER A 74 32.85 12.62 3.79
C SER A 74 31.91 13.69 3.25
N ILE A 75 32.13 14.96 3.61
CA ILE A 75 31.35 16.11 3.13
C ILE A 75 31.42 16.19 1.62
N HIS A 76 32.63 16.17 1.05
CA HIS A 76 32.87 16.19 -0.39
C HIS A 76 32.06 15.10 -1.10
N ASN A 77 32.18 13.85 -0.65
CA ASN A 77 31.47 12.73 -1.27
C ASN A 77 29.94 12.91 -1.23
N SER A 78 29.39 13.44 -0.14
CA SER A 78 27.95 13.73 -0.04
C SER A 78 27.54 14.85 -0.99
N LEU A 79 28.32 15.94 -1.08
CA LEU A 79 28.03 17.06 -1.98
C LEU A 79 28.08 16.64 -3.45
N ILE A 80 29.06 15.84 -3.86
CA ILE A 80 29.12 15.31 -5.24
C ILE A 80 27.87 14.50 -5.55
N LYS A 81 27.42 13.60 -4.66
CA LYS A 81 26.18 12.84 -4.87
C LYS A 81 24.95 13.75 -5.00
N TYR A 82 24.85 14.80 -4.17
CA TYR A 82 23.77 15.78 -4.28
C TYR A 82 23.85 16.62 -5.55
N TYR A 83 25.06 16.97 -6.00
CA TYR A 83 25.28 17.69 -7.25
C TYR A 83 24.84 16.85 -8.46
N ILE A 84 25.28 15.59 -8.53
CA ILE A 84 24.84 14.63 -9.56
C ILE A 84 23.32 14.50 -9.55
N ARG A 85 22.69 14.35 -8.37
CA ARG A 85 21.23 14.29 -8.25
C ARG A 85 20.56 15.50 -8.90
N MET A 86 21.09 16.69 -8.64
CA MET A 86 20.54 17.96 -9.09
C MET A 86 20.59 18.13 -10.62
N CYS A 87 21.56 17.49 -11.28
CA CYS A 87 21.72 17.49 -12.74
C CYS A 87 20.94 16.37 -13.46
N THR A 88 20.57 15.29 -12.77
CA THR A 88 20.18 14.04 -13.45
C THR A 88 18.84 13.44 -13.01
N ARG A 89 18.37 13.74 -11.79
CA ARG A 89 17.22 13.05 -11.20
C ARG A 89 16.00 13.96 -11.11
N SER A 90 14.98 13.64 -11.91
CA SER A 90 13.72 14.40 -11.98
C SER A 90 12.77 14.19 -10.79
N THR A 91 13.04 13.24 -9.88
CA THR A 91 12.12 12.92 -8.76
C THR A 91 11.97 14.11 -7.79
N PRO A 92 10.78 14.73 -7.67
CA PRO A 92 10.56 15.93 -6.84
C PRO A 92 10.96 15.74 -5.38
N PHE A 93 11.99 16.50 -4.97
CA PHE A 93 12.54 16.52 -3.62
C PHE A 93 13.17 17.89 -3.32
N GLY A 94 12.48 18.72 -2.54
CA GLY A 94 12.99 20.02 -2.13
C GLY A 94 13.28 20.92 -3.32
N LEU A 95 14.53 21.37 -3.42
CA LEU A 95 15.02 22.22 -4.51
C LEU A 95 15.87 21.46 -5.54
N PHE A 96 15.93 20.12 -5.48
CA PHE A 96 16.76 19.32 -6.41
C PHE A 96 16.15 19.11 -7.79
N SER A 97 14.84 19.30 -7.90
CA SER A 97 14.07 19.11 -9.12
C SER A 97 12.78 19.90 -9.01
N SER A 98 12.20 20.25 -10.13
CA SER A 98 10.94 20.96 -10.24
C SER A 98 9.90 20.16 -11.01
N PHE A 99 8.63 20.50 -10.83
CA PHE A 99 7.53 19.91 -11.58
C PHE A 99 6.53 20.97 -12.04
N PHE A 100 5.70 20.62 -13.01
CA PHE A 100 4.46 21.34 -13.31
C PHE A 100 3.40 20.37 -13.83
N ILE A 101 2.16 20.83 -13.92
CA ILE A 101 1.03 20.09 -14.50
C ILE A 101 0.48 20.93 -15.65
N SER A 102 0.21 20.30 -16.78
CA SER A 102 -0.36 20.95 -17.97
C SER A 102 -1.35 20.04 -18.69
N GLU A 103 -2.10 20.62 -19.62
CA GLU A 103 -3.04 19.92 -20.49
C GLU A 103 -2.39 19.58 -21.84
N PHE A 104 -2.84 18.49 -22.48
CA PHE A 104 -2.48 18.21 -23.87
C PHE A 104 -2.98 19.33 -24.80
N CYS A 105 -2.14 19.78 -25.73
CA CYS A 105 -2.47 20.85 -26.66
C CYS A 105 -1.91 20.55 -28.06
N ASP A 106 -2.75 20.72 -29.08
CA ASP A 106 -2.36 20.54 -30.50
C ASP A 106 -1.84 21.84 -31.14
N ASP A 107 -2.18 22.99 -30.57
CA ASP A 107 -1.72 24.28 -31.07
C ASP A 107 -0.24 24.48 -30.68
N LEU A 108 0.63 24.40 -31.70
CA LEU A 108 2.10 24.53 -31.63
C LEU A 108 2.60 25.91 -31.18
N VAL A 109 1.76 26.75 -30.60
CA VAL A 109 2.24 27.99 -29.99
C VAL A 109 2.94 27.60 -28.70
N GLN A 110 4.23 27.23 -28.81
CA GLN A 110 5.20 27.48 -27.76
C GLN A 110 5.14 28.98 -27.49
N GLN A 111 4.23 29.41 -26.62
CA GLN A 111 4.45 30.69 -25.99
C GLN A 111 5.67 30.45 -25.12
N ASP A 112 6.76 31.14 -25.44
CA ASP A 112 7.92 31.37 -24.56
C ASP A 112 7.46 32.16 -23.31
N LEU A 113 6.44 31.67 -22.61
CA LEU A 113 6.06 32.12 -21.28
C LEU A 113 7.09 31.54 -20.33
N LYS A 114 8.29 32.11 -20.33
CA LYS A 114 9.24 31.94 -19.23
C LYS A 114 8.63 32.60 -18.00
N ARG A 115 7.87 31.83 -17.22
CA ARG A 115 7.50 32.21 -15.86
C ARG A 115 8.70 31.96 -14.96
N GLU A 116 8.79 32.73 -13.88
CA GLU A 116 9.83 32.49 -12.88
C GLU A 116 9.55 31.18 -12.14
N GLN A 117 10.60 30.38 -11.92
CA GLN A 117 10.53 29.22 -11.05
C GLN A 117 10.06 29.65 -9.66
N LYS A 118 9.00 29.00 -9.16
CA LYS A 118 8.41 29.35 -7.87
C LYS A 118 8.73 28.29 -6.83
N ILE A 119 9.27 28.72 -5.70
CA ILE A 119 9.54 27.87 -4.55
C ILE A 119 8.38 28.00 -3.58
N TYR A 120 7.72 26.89 -3.29
CA TYR A 120 6.67 26.84 -2.29
C TYR A 120 7.20 26.22 -1.00
N CYS A 121 6.99 26.91 0.11
CA CYS A 121 7.29 26.40 1.44
C CYS A 121 6.00 26.29 2.24
N LEU A 122 5.61 25.06 2.59
CA LEU A 122 4.44 24.77 3.41
C LEU A 122 4.86 24.13 4.72
N LEU A 123 3.98 24.14 5.73
CA LEU A 123 4.22 23.34 6.93
C LEU A 123 4.21 21.85 6.60
N SER A 124 5.17 21.12 7.14
CA SER A 124 5.25 19.67 7.02
C SER A 124 4.10 19.01 7.79
N ASN A 125 3.41 18.05 7.18
CA ASN A 125 2.37 17.29 7.88
C ASN A 125 2.96 16.41 8.99
N GLU A 126 4.20 15.93 8.84
CA GLU A 126 4.92 15.26 9.91
C GLU A 126 5.07 16.19 11.12
N TRP A 127 5.52 17.42 10.89
CA TRP A 127 5.67 18.40 11.96
C TRP A 127 4.33 18.82 12.56
N LEU A 128 3.30 19.06 11.75
CA LEU A 128 1.97 19.46 12.21
C LEU A 128 1.36 18.43 13.17
N GLU A 129 1.44 17.13 12.85
CA GLU A 129 0.94 16.08 13.74
C GLU A 129 1.72 15.99 15.05
N ASN A 130 3.05 16.12 15.00
CA ASN A 130 3.87 16.16 16.21
C ASN A 130 3.60 17.41 17.05
N PHE A 131 3.31 18.55 16.40
CA PHE A 131 2.95 19.80 17.08
C PHE A 131 1.59 19.69 17.76
N ILE A 132 0.60 19.09 17.11
CA ILE A 132 -0.71 18.80 17.71
C ILE A 132 -0.54 17.87 18.93
N PHE A 133 0.27 16.82 18.80
CA PHE A 133 0.56 15.92 19.91
C PHE A 133 1.24 16.64 21.09
N GLU A 134 2.25 17.47 20.82
CA GLU A 134 2.92 18.31 21.83
C GLU A 134 1.92 19.22 22.54
N VAL A 135 1.11 19.98 21.78
CA VAL A 135 0.12 20.92 22.34
C VAL A 135 -0.91 20.22 23.22
N ILE A 136 -1.44 19.06 22.79
CA ILE A 136 -2.43 18.29 23.57
C ILE A 136 -1.82 17.79 24.88
N ASN A 137 -0.58 17.30 24.86
CA ASN A 137 0.03 16.68 26.03
C ASN A 137 0.59 17.70 27.02
N SER A 138 1.30 18.72 26.54
CA SER A 138 2.02 19.69 27.38
C SER A 138 1.18 20.86 27.87
N THR A 139 -0.08 20.98 27.44
CA THR A 139 -0.97 22.10 27.82
C THR A 139 -2.37 21.66 28.25
N ASP A 140 -3.13 22.54 28.88
CA ASP A 140 -4.51 22.29 29.32
C ASP A 140 -5.56 22.50 28.23
N ILE A 141 -5.14 22.66 26.97
CA ILE A 141 -6.00 23.01 25.83
C ILE A 141 -7.21 22.08 25.66
N VAL A 142 -7.07 20.80 26.07
CA VAL A 142 -8.13 19.78 26.03
C VAL A 142 -9.39 20.23 26.78
N LYS A 143 -9.28 21.08 27.81
CA LYS A 143 -10.43 21.66 28.53
C LYS A 143 -11.34 22.49 27.62
N ASN A 144 -10.78 23.04 26.54
CA ASN A 144 -11.45 23.96 25.63
C ASN A 144 -11.73 23.34 24.25
N LEU A 145 -11.42 22.04 24.06
CA LEU A 145 -11.65 21.35 22.79
C LEU A 145 -12.94 20.53 22.83
N HIS A 146 -13.51 20.30 21.65
CA HIS A 146 -14.52 19.26 21.48
C HIS A 146 -13.87 17.88 21.51
N LEU A 147 -14.50 16.98 22.26
CA LEU A 147 -14.12 15.59 22.46
C LEU A 147 -15.13 14.68 21.76
N ARG A 148 -14.63 13.61 21.15
CA ARG A 148 -15.45 12.54 20.58
C ARG A 148 -14.76 11.20 20.77
N VAL A 149 -15.53 10.13 20.93
CA VAL A 149 -15.00 8.76 20.91
C VAL A 149 -14.45 8.42 19.54
N ASN A 150 -13.33 7.70 19.53
CA ASN A 150 -12.80 7.16 18.29
C ASN A 150 -13.73 6.06 17.75
N LYS A 151 -14.28 6.28 16.57
CA LYS A 151 -15.21 5.34 15.92
C LYS A 151 -14.54 4.08 15.36
N SER A 152 -13.21 4.02 15.35
CA SER A 152 -12.43 2.82 15.01
C SER A 152 -12.32 1.83 16.19
N LEU A 153 -12.90 2.12 17.35
CA LEU A 153 -12.87 1.23 18.51
C LEU A 153 -13.67 -0.06 18.30
N ARG A 154 -13.19 -1.11 18.97
CA ARG A 154 -13.89 -2.37 19.19
C ARG A 154 -14.15 -2.53 20.69
N ILE A 155 -15.40 -2.76 21.05
CA ILE A 155 -15.83 -2.96 22.44
C ILE A 155 -16.17 -4.45 22.61
N SER A 156 -15.54 -5.10 23.59
CA SER A 156 -15.85 -6.45 24.06
C SER A 156 -16.29 -6.39 25.52
N LYS A 157 -16.83 -7.49 26.06
CA LYS A 157 -17.34 -7.54 27.43
C LYS A 157 -16.35 -7.00 28.47
N ASN A 158 -15.07 -7.34 28.34
CA ASN A 158 -14.04 -6.99 29.33
C ASN A 158 -13.04 -5.93 28.85
N LYS A 159 -12.95 -5.68 27.54
CA LYS A 159 -11.91 -4.80 26.96
C LYS A 159 -12.46 -3.91 25.86
N ILE A 160 -11.95 -2.68 25.80
CA ILE A 160 -12.12 -1.76 24.67
C ILE A 160 -10.77 -1.67 23.99
N SER A 161 -10.74 -1.85 22.68
CA SER A 161 -9.49 -1.96 21.90
C SER A 161 -9.51 -1.08 20.67
N LEU A 162 -8.35 -0.54 20.31
CA LEU A 162 -8.09 0.23 19.09
C LEU A 162 -7.05 -0.51 18.24
N TYR A 163 -7.26 -0.61 16.93
CA TYR A 163 -6.39 -1.35 16.02
C TYR A 163 -4.95 -0.82 15.97
N PHE A 164 -4.77 0.51 15.96
CA PHE A 164 -3.47 1.15 15.88
C PHE A 164 -3.54 2.60 16.39
N ILE A 165 -2.40 3.14 16.83
CA ILE A 165 -2.20 4.56 17.11
C ILE A 165 -1.26 5.14 16.04
N PRO A 166 -1.66 6.21 15.33
CA PRO A 166 -0.78 6.85 14.36
C PRO A 166 0.54 7.36 14.96
N GLY A 167 1.62 7.34 14.18
CA GLY A 167 2.92 7.89 14.60
C GLY A 167 3.74 7.00 15.54
N GLN A 168 3.24 5.80 15.90
CA GLN A 168 3.99 4.82 16.68
C GLN A 168 4.51 3.70 15.76
N ASN A 169 5.84 3.54 15.71
CA ASN A 169 6.53 2.52 14.89
C ASN A 169 6.37 1.08 15.42
N ASN A 170 5.70 0.87 16.56
CA ASN A 170 5.50 -0.47 17.10
C ASN A 170 4.48 -1.22 16.25
N LEU A 171 4.97 -2.20 15.49
CA LEU A 171 4.20 -3.14 14.66
C LEU A 171 3.30 -4.09 15.47
N THR A 172 3.24 -3.97 16.80
CA THR A 172 2.52 -4.88 17.68
C THR A 172 1.18 -4.33 18.15
N ASN A 173 0.14 -5.09 17.79
CA ASN A 173 -1.14 -5.35 18.43
C ASN A 173 -1.91 -4.20 19.09
N SER A 174 -3.18 -4.15 18.73
CA SER A 174 -4.25 -3.32 19.28
C SER A 174 -4.02 -2.88 20.73
N ILE A 175 -4.16 -1.58 20.99
CA ILE A 175 -4.10 -1.04 22.35
C ILE A 175 -5.45 -1.25 23.02
N SER A 176 -5.43 -1.73 24.27
CA SER A 176 -6.66 -2.05 24.99
C SER A 176 -6.70 -1.45 26.39
N ILE A 177 -7.89 -1.01 26.78
CA ILE A 177 -8.25 -0.64 28.16
C ILE A 177 -9.36 -1.56 28.66
N ASN A 178 -9.53 -1.63 29.98
CA ASN A 178 -10.62 -2.38 30.58
C ASN A 178 -11.98 -1.73 30.25
N ASN A 179 -12.95 -2.54 29.88
CA ASN A 179 -14.34 -2.11 29.72
C ASN A 179 -15.04 -2.05 31.09
N ASN A 180 -14.64 -1.10 31.93
CA ASN A 180 -15.30 -0.82 33.20
C ASN A 180 -16.44 0.19 33.01
N ASN A 181 -17.30 0.34 34.02
CA ASN A 181 -18.47 1.24 33.96
C ASN A 181 -18.10 2.67 33.57
N LEU A 182 -16.98 3.19 34.09
CA LEU A 182 -16.52 4.56 33.80
C LEU A 182 -16.12 4.73 32.32
N ASN A 183 -15.29 3.83 31.78
CA ASN A 183 -14.86 3.85 30.39
C ASN A 183 -16.03 3.67 29.43
N ALA A 184 -16.90 2.68 29.71
CA ALA A 184 -18.09 2.43 28.91
C ALA A 184 -18.98 3.68 28.88
N PHE A 185 -19.20 4.29 30.03
CA PHE A 185 -20.03 5.49 30.16
C PHE A 185 -19.45 6.68 29.40
N ILE A 186 -18.19 7.05 29.65
CA ILE A 186 -17.54 8.21 29.01
C ILE A 186 -17.50 8.03 27.49
N LEU A 187 -17.05 6.88 27.00
CA LEU A 187 -16.92 6.66 25.55
C LEU A 187 -18.29 6.62 24.87
N ASN A 188 -19.32 6.09 25.53
CA ASN A 188 -20.68 6.15 25.00
C ASN A 188 -21.24 7.58 24.99
N TYR A 189 -21.00 8.36 26.06
CA TYR A 189 -21.42 9.77 26.15
C TYR A 189 -20.76 10.64 25.06
N LEU A 190 -19.52 10.32 24.71
CA LEU A 190 -18.73 10.95 23.65
C LEU A 190 -19.03 10.39 22.24
N ASN A 191 -20.09 9.61 22.03
CA ASN A 191 -20.49 9.17 20.68
C ASN A 191 -20.82 10.34 19.74
N ILE A 192 -21.21 11.47 20.33
CA ILE A 192 -21.38 12.77 19.68
C ILE A 192 -20.37 13.77 20.26
N ASN A 193 -20.23 14.93 19.61
CA ASN A 193 -19.30 15.97 20.04
C ASN A 193 -19.74 16.57 21.38
N ARG A 194 -18.83 16.60 22.37
CA ARG A 194 -19.08 17.17 23.70
C ARG A 194 -17.88 18.00 24.16
N SER A 195 -18.14 18.97 25.03
CA SER A 195 -17.07 19.72 25.69
C SER A 195 -16.49 18.96 26.88
N PHE A 196 -15.31 19.36 27.35
CA PHE A 196 -14.76 18.86 28.62
C PHE A 196 -15.71 19.12 29.81
N ASN A 197 -16.35 20.30 29.83
CA ASN A 197 -17.28 20.68 30.89
C ASN A 197 -18.55 19.81 30.89
N ASP A 198 -19.04 19.41 29.71
CA ASP A 198 -20.17 18.48 29.61
C ASP A 198 -19.85 17.15 30.30
N VAL A 199 -18.63 16.62 30.07
CA VAL A 199 -18.15 15.39 30.70
C VAL A 199 -18.00 15.56 32.21
N LEU A 200 -17.50 16.70 32.67
CA LEU A 200 -17.37 16.98 34.10
C LEU A 200 -18.75 17.03 34.79
N CYS A 201 -19.70 17.78 34.23
CA CYS A 201 -21.05 17.93 34.78
C CYS A 201 -21.75 16.58 34.85
N ILE A 202 -21.76 15.80 33.77
CA ILE A 202 -22.47 14.52 33.75
C ILE A 202 -21.86 13.50 34.73
N LEU A 203 -20.55 13.52 34.95
CA LEU A 203 -19.92 12.63 35.95
C LEU A 203 -20.29 13.05 37.38
N GLN A 204 -20.34 14.35 37.67
CA GLN A 204 -20.77 14.88 38.96
C GLN A 204 -22.25 14.55 39.24
N GLU A 205 -23.12 14.70 38.23
CA GLU A 205 -24.54 14.31 38.32
C GLU A 205 -24.72 12.81 38.61
N ASN A 206 -23.80 11.96 38.14
CA ASN A 206 -23.79 10.52 38.42
C ASN A 206 -23.03 10.15 39.71
N GLY A 207 -22.77 11.12 40.60
CA GLY A 207 -22.18 10.89 41.93
C GLY A 207 -20.65 10.71 41.95
N LEU A 208 -19.95 10.98 40.85
CA LEU A 208 -18.49 10.97 40.79
C LEU A 208 -17.93 12.39 41.00
N ASN A 209 -17.63 12.72 42.26
CA ASN A 209 -16.99 13.99 42.61
C ASN A 209 -15.50 14.00 42.22
N LEU A 210 -15.22 14.30 40.95
CA LEU A 210 -13.88 14.45 40.41
C LEU A 210 -13.47 15.93 40.36
N THR A 211 -12.21 16.23 40.67
CA THR A 211 -11.65 17.57 40.40
C THR A 211 -11.36 17.72 38.90
N PRO A 212 -11.42 18.95 38.34
CA PRO A 212 -11.11 19.18 36.93
C PRO A 212 -9.72 18.68 36.51
N ASN A 213 -8.74 18.68 37.41
CA ASN A 213 -7.38 18.21 37.10
C ASN A 213 -7.29 16.68 37.00
N ILE A 214 -8.03 15.94 37.84
CA ILE A 214 -8.09 14.48 37.74
C ILE A 214 -8.75 14.08 36.42
N LEU A 215 -9.88 14.72 36.07
CA LEU A 215 -10.55 14.47 34.80
C LEU A 215 -9.67 14.85 33.61
N LEU A 216 -8.95 15.98 33.67
CA LEU A 216 -8.03 16.38 32.62
C LEU A 216 -6.96 15.31 32.36
N ASN A 217 -6.30 14.82 33.41
CA ASN A 217 -5.28 13.78 33.26
C ASN A 217 -5.87 12.47 32.69
N TYR A 218 -7.07 12.10 33.13
CA TYR A 218 -7.78 10.94 32.62
C TYR A 218 -8.14 11.04 31.14
N ILE A 219 -8.73 12.17 30.73
CA ILE A 219 -9.08 12.41 29.32
C ILE A 219 -7.83 12.52 28.46
N LYS A 220 -6.77 13.19 28.93
CA LYS A 220 -5.47 13.23 28.22
C LYS A 220 -4.90 11.83 28.00
N ASP A 221 -4.96 10.95 29.00
CA ASP A 221 -4.53 9.55 28.85
C ASP A 221 -5.32 8.85 27.73
N LEU A 222 -6.65 8.96 27.74
CA LEU A 222 -7.51 8.38 26.70
C LEU A 222 -7.27 8.98 25.30
N VAL A 223 -6.98 10.29 25.21
CA VAL A 223 -6.62 10.97 23.96
C VAL A 223 -5.25 10.49 23.46
N SER A 224 -4.25 10.40 24.33
CA SER A 224 -2.89 9.94 23.99
C SER A 224 -2.89 8.49 23.48
N LYS A 225 -3.82 7.67 24.00
CA LYS A 225 -4.06 6.28 23.59
C LYS A 225 -5.04 6.15 22.41
N GLY A 226 -5.55 7.27 21.88
CA GLY A 226 -6.43 7.31 20.71
C GLY A 226 -7.86 6.83 20.94
N PHE A 227 -8.30 6.59 22.19
CA PHE A 227 -9.70 6.22 22.48
C PHE A 227 -10.66 7.41 22.34
N ILE A 228 -10.16 8.61 22.65
CA ILE A 228 -10.85 9.88 22.42
C ILE A 228 -10.06 10.67 21.38
N ILE A 229 -10.78 11.34 20.47
CA ILE A 229 -10.23 12.20 19.44
C ILE A 229 -10.71 13.62 19.71
N THR A 230 -9.83 14.59 19.52
CA THR A 230 -10.14 16.03 19.61
C THR A 230 -10.30 16.65 18.22
N GLU A 231 -10.91 17.82 18.14
CA GLU A 231 -11.06 18.55 16.88
C GLU A 231 -9.73 18.99 16.23
N LEU A 232 -8.60 18.90 16.94
CA LEU A 232 -7.26 19.11 16.39
C LEU A 232 -6.79 17.90 15.55
N GLN A 233 -7.31 16.71 15.80
CA GLN A 233 -6.87 15.46 15.16
C GLN A 233 -7.74 15.14 13.93
N LYS A 234 -7.49 15.88 12.84
CA LYS A 234 -8.19 15.76 11.56
C LYS A 234 -7.63 14.64 10.66
N GLY A 235 -8.36 14.30 9.59
CA GLY A 235 -7.95 13.32 8.58
C GLY A 235 -6.73 13.76 7.78
N ASN A 236 -6.27 12.95 6.83
CA ASN A 236 -5.05 13.19 6.03
C ASN A 236 -5.35 13.52 4.55
N PHE A 237 -6.48 14.17 4.29
CA PHE A 237 -6.75 14.83 2.99
C PHE A 237 -6.26 16.30 3.05
N TYR A 238 -6.94 17.26 2.43
CA TYR A 238 -6.72 18.70 2.65
C TYR A 238 -6.93 19.18 4.11
N ASN A 239 -6.86 18.29 5.09
CA ASN A 239 -7.53 18.38 6.37
C ASN A 239 -6.70 19.02 7.49
N ILE A 240 -5.48 19.50 7.23
CA ILE A 240 -4.87 20.50 8.12
C ILE A 240 -4.84 21.83 7.38
N ASP A 241 -6.01 22.45 7.32
CA ASP A 241 -6.09 23.88 7.06
C ASP A 241 -5.36 24.58 8.22
N THR A 242 -4.17 25.08 7.91
CA THR A 242 -3.31 25.73 8.89
C THR A 242 -3.93 27.01 9.46
N GLN A 243 -4.81 27.65 8.69
CA GLN A 243 -5.54 28.84 9.13
C GLN A 243 -6.68 28.44 10.09
N GLN A 244 -7.41 27.36 9.78
CA GLN A 244 -8.40 26.80 10.69
C GLN A 244 -7.74 26.32 12.00
N LEU A 245 -6.60 25.61 11.91
CA LEU A 245 -5.83 25.18 13.08
C LEU A 245 -5.40 26.38 13.93
N LYS A 246 -4.89 27.45 13.31
CA LYS A 246 -4.58 28.70 14.01
C LYS A 246 -5.79 29.22 14.79
N THR A 247 -6.95 29.31 14.13
CA THR A 247 -8.20 29.80 14.76
C THR A 247 -8.62 28.94 15.95
N ILE A 248 -8.50 27.60 15.86
CA ILE A 248 -8.80 26.71 16.99
C ILE A 248 -7.81 26.94 18.14
N LEU A 249 -6.50 26.99 17.85
CA LEU A 249 -5.47 27.22 18.87
C LEU A 249 -5.66 28.55 19.61
N GLU A 250 -6.05 29.61 18.89
CA GLU A 250 -6.33 30.93 19.48
C GLU A 250 -7.61 30.90 20.33
N LYS A 251 -8.71 30.33 19.80
CA LYS A 251 -10.00 30.22 20.53
C LYS A 251 -9.88 29.39 21.79
N CYS A 252 -9.08 28.32 21.76
CA CYS A 252 -8.90 27.41 22.88
C CYS A 252 -7.79 27.87 23.85
N SER A 253 -7.27 29.09 23.70
CA SER A 253 -6.25 29.70 24.56
C SER A 253 -4.98 28.85 24.68
N ALA A 254 -4.46 28.36 23.54
CA ALA A 254 -3.18 27.66 23.50
C ALA A 254 -2.06 28.50 24.13
N CYS A 255 -1.10 27.84 24.77
CA CYS A 255 -0.01 28.52 25.47
C CYS A 255 0.77 29.47 24.52
N HIS A 256 1.11 30.67 25.00
CA HIS A 256 1.77 31.73 24.23
C HIS A 256 3.01 31.26 23.47
N LYS A 257 3.84 30.37 24.05
CA LYS A 257 5.02 29.81 23.38
C LYS A 257 4.65 29.05 22.09
N HIS A 258 3.58 28.26 22.11
CA HIS A 258 3.12 27.47 20.97
C HIS A 258 2.52 28.36 19.88
N LEU A 259 1.66 29.31 20.26
CA LEU A 259 1.07 30.28 19.33
C LEU A 259 2.13 31.15 18.66
N LYS A 260 3.12 31.63 19.41
CA LYS A 260 4.21 32.45 18.87
C LYS A 260 5.00 31.70 17.81
N LEU A 261 5.42 30.46 18.09
CA LEU A 261 6.13 29.63 17.13
C LEU A 261 5.26 29.35 15.90
N PHE A 262 4.03 28.88 16.09
CA PHE A 262 3.13 28.54 14.98
C PHE A 262 2.87 29.74 14.07
N ASN A 263 2.61 30.92 14.63
CA ASN A 263 2.42 32.15 13.87
C ASN A 263 3.68 32.58 13.09
N LYS A 264 4.87 32.41 13.67
CA LYS A 264 6.14 32.67 12.99
C LYS A 264 6.36 31.73 11.79
N LEU A 265 6.09 30.44 11.96
CA LEU A 265 6.23 29.49 10.86
C LEU A 265 5.20 29.78 9.77
N LEU A 266 3.95 30.13 10.13
CA LEU A 266 2.93 30.52 9.15
C LEU A 266 3.28 31.79 8.40
N SER A 267 3.83 32.82 9.06
CA SER A 267 4.25 34.03 8.36
C SER A 267 5.36 33.74 7.34
N PHE A 268 6.29 32.84 7.65
CA PHE A 268 7.31 32.38 6.71
C PHE A 268 6.70 31.71 5.48
N THR A 269 5.70 30.82 5.65
CA THR A 269 5.04 30.13 4.51
C THR A 269 4.30 31.06 3.54
N LYS A 270 4.01 32.31 3.96
CA LYS A 270 3.33 33.33 3.13
C LYS A 270 4.28 34.22 2.33
N GLN A 271 5.59 34.06 2.49
CA GLN A 271 6.58 34.84 1.76
C GLN A 271 6.59 34.46 0.28
N SER A 272 6.70 35.46 -0.60
CA SER A 272 6.79 35.25 -2.05
C SER A 272 8.18 34.78 -2.49
N VAL A 273 9.21 35.11 -1.72
CA VAL A 273 10.61 34.77 -1.99
C VAL A 273 11.14 33.88 -0.88
N PHE A 274 11.86 32.82 -1.26
CA PHE A 274 12.48 31.92 -0.30
C PHE A 274 13.71 32.57 0.35
N ASP A 275 13.60 32.92 1.63
CA ASP A 275 14.72 33.43 2.44
C ASP A 275 15.38 32.31 3.24
N LEU A 276 16.62 31.97 2.87
CA LEU A 276 17.42 30.93 3.51
C LEU A 276 17.71 31.22 4.99
N ASN A 277 17.97 32.47 5.36
CA ASN A 277 18.33 32.82 6.73
C ASN A 277 17.12 32.69 7.65
N ASN A 278 15.98 33.21 7.20
CA ASN A 278 14.73 33.08 7.93
C ASN A 278 14.26 31.62 8.02
N TYR A 279 14.46 30.83 6.95
CA TYR A 279 14.24 29.38 6.98
C TYR A 279 15.06 28.71 8.09
N ILE A 280 16.37 28.96 8.16
CA ILE A 280 17.27 28.39 9.18
C ILE A 280 16.83 28.80 10.58
N GLU A 281 16.46 30.07 10.78
CA GLU A 281 15.99 30.57 12.07
C GLU A 281 14.70 29.88 12.51
N CYS A 282 13.72 29.77 11.61
CA CYS A 282 12.45 29.08 11.85
C CYS A 282 12.66 27.60 12.19
N VAL A 283 13.53 26.90 11.45
CA VAL A 283 13.90 25.51 11.74
C VAL A 283 14.55 25.38 13.11
N ALA A 284 15.51 26.25 13.44
CA ALA A 284 16.21 26.22 14.73
C ALA A 284 15.27 26.50 15.91
N GLU A 285 14.33 27.45 15.79
CA GLU A 285 13.34 27.71 16.84
C GLU A 285 12.35 26.55 17.00
N SER A 286 11.90 25.98 15.89
CA SER A 286 11.02 24.82 15.87
C SER A 286 11.65 23.60 16.55
N GLN A 287 12.94 23.33 16.28
CA GLN A 287 13.67 22.21 16.88
C GLN A 287 13.85 22.31 18.39
N LYS A 288 13.68 23.50 19.00
CA LYS A 288 13.65 23.66 20.47
C LYS A 288 12.38 23.09 21.09
N LEU A 289 11.29 23.01 20.33
CA LEU A 289 10.02 22.46 20.76
C LEU A 289 9.84 21.01 20.27
N ILE A 290 10.16 20.75 19.00
CA ILE A 290 10.00 19.42 18.37
C ILE A 290 11.35 18.99 17.78
N PRO A 291 12.21 18.35 18.58
CA PRO A 291 13.56 17.98 18.15
C PRO A 291 13.55 16.99 16.97
N GLY A 292 14.50 17.15 16.05
CA GLY A 292 14.73 16.19 14.96
C GLY A 292 13.73 16.23 13.80
N ILE A 293 12.70 17.09 13.85
CA ILE A 293 11.69 17.21 12.80
C ILE A 293 11.77 18.60 12.15
N ILE A 294 11.83 18.62 10.82
CA ILE A 294 11.88 19.87 10.04
C ILE A 294 10.44 20.40 9.87
N PRO A 295 10.16 21.67 10.21
CA PRO A 295 8.79 22.21 10.17
C PRO A 295 8.22 22.40 8.77
N PHE A 296 9.02 22.30 7.72
CA PHE A 296 8.65 22.70 6.38
C PHE A 296 8.78 21.57 5.36
N GLN A 297 7.82 21.52 4.43
CA GLN A 297 7.93 20.85 3.15
C GLN A 297 8.16 21.90 2.08
N VAL A 298 9.28 21.78 1.36
CA VAL A 298 9.67 22.68 0.28
C VAL A 298 9.53 21.94 -1.05
N GLU A 299 8.93 22.59 -2.03
CA GLU A 299 8.75 22.07 -3.38
C GLU A 299 8.99 23.18 -4.40
N SER A 300 9.55 22.82 -5.56
CA SER A 300 9.76 23.77 -6.66
C SER A 300 8.79 23.50 -7.81
N VAL A 301 8.07 24.55 -8.22
CA VAL A 301 7.24 24.54 -9.44
C VAL A 301 8.03 25.16 -10.58
N LEU A 302 8.08 24.48 -11.72
CA LEU A 302 8.78 24.94 -12.92
C LEU A 302 7.98 26.09 -13.56
N GLY A 303 8.69 27.09 -14.08
CA GLY A 303 8.09 28.23 -14.79
C GLY A 303 8.14 28.11 -16.32
N GLU A 304 8.61 26.98 -16.85
CA GLU A 304 8.63 26.67 -18.28
C GLU A 304 7.51 25.65 -18.56
N GLU A 305 6.77 25.85 -19.66
CA GLU A 305 5.73 24.94 -20.11
C GLU A 305 6.26 24.15 -21.32
N ILE A 306 6.15 22.81 -21.27
CA ILE A 306 6.37 21.91 -22.41
C ILE A 306 5.05 21.23 -22.74
N ASN A 307 4.66 21.26 -24.02
CA ASN A 307 3.39 20.72 -24.50
C ASN A 307 3.56 19.32 -25.10
N LEU A 308 2.56 18.47 -24.87
CA LEU A 308 2.38 17.19 -25.56
C LEU A 308 1.16 17.29 -26.48
N ASN A 309 1.31 16.81 -27.72
CA ASN A 309 0.26 16.86 -28.74
C ASN A 309 -0.54 15.55 -28.84
N SER A 310 -1.58 15.55 -29.67
CA SER A 310 -2.45 14.40 -29.93
C SER A 310 -1.72 13.18 -30.49
N THR A 311 -0.62 13.34 -31.23
CA THR A 311 0.16 12.20 -31.74
C THR A 311 0.81 11.43 -30.59
N ILE A 312 1.40 12.13 -29.61
CA ILE A 312 1.93 11.51 -28.39
C ILE A 312 0.80 10.84 -27.61
N LYS A 313 -0.38 11.46 -27.53
CA LYS A 313 -1.56 10.85 -26.87
C LYS A 313 -1.95 9.52 -27.50
N ASN A 314 -1.78 9.34 -28.82
CA ASN A 314 -2.02 8.07 -29.49
C ASN A 314 -0.90 7.04 -29.22
N ASP A 315 0.36 7.46 -29.22
CA ASP A 315 1.49 6.61 -28.82
C ASP A 315 1.27 6.04 -27.41
N LEU A 316 0.78 6.86 -26.47
CA LEU A 316 0.44 6.44 -25.10
C LEU A 316 -0.71 5.43 -25.04
N LYS A 317 -1.66 5.47 -25.97
CA LYS A 317 -2.71 4.44 -26.04
C LYS A 317 -2.11 3.09 -26.43
N GLU A 318 -1.17 3.06 -27.38
CA GLU A 318 -0.48 1.82 -27.76
C GLU A 318 0.36 1.28 -26.59
N ILE A 319 1.11 2.15 -25.89
CA ILE A 319 1.83 1.75 -24.67
C ILE A 319 0.87 1.16 -23.63
N ALA A 320 -0.29 1.76 -23.44
CA ALA A 320 -1.31 1.25 -22.51
C ALA A 320 -1.84 -0.13 -22.91
N LYS A 321 -2.02 -0.42 -24.20
CA LYS A 321 -2.40 -1.75 -24.70
C LYS A 321 -1.35 -2.80 -24.34
N ILE A 322 -0.07 -2.47 -24.54
CA ILE A 322 1.04 -3.38 -24.23
C ILE A 322 1.05 -3.72 -22.74
N TYR A 323 1.02 -2.70 -21.88
CA TYR A 323 0.99 -2.93 -20.42
C TYR A 323 -0.25 -3.71 -19.99
N TYR A 324 -1.43 -3.44 -20.55
CA TYR A 324 -2.63 -4.20 -20.27
C TYR A 324 -2.48 -5.68 -20.66
N SER A 325 -2.00 -5.94 -21.88
CA SER A 325 -1.84 -7.29 -22.42
C SER A 325 -0.81 -8.11 -21.62
N LEU A 326 0.26 -7.48 -21.16
CA LEU A 326 1.26 -8.14 -20.31
C LEU A 326 0.72 -8.42 -18.90
N ASN A 327 -0.02 -7.46 -18.33
CA ASN A 327 -0.41 -7.54 -16.93
C ASN A 327 -1.67 -8.38 -16.67
N LYS A 328 -2.51 -8.65 -17.69
CA LYS A 328 -3.66 -9.55 -17.54
C LYS A 328 -3.28 -11.00 -17.18
N HIS A 329 -2.01 -11.38 -17.37
CA HIS A 329 -1.48 -12.72 -17.12
C HIS A 329 -0.88 -12.92 -15.72
N TRP A 330 -0.91 -11.92 -14.85
CA TRP A 330 -0.44 -12.07 -13.48
C TRP A 330 -1.39 -12.94 -12.66
N ILE A 331 -0.80 -13.94 -11.98
CA ILE A 331 -1.48 -14.79 -11.01
C ILE A 331 -0.87 -14.48 -9.64
N GLU A 332 -1.75 -14.22 -8.67
CA GLU A 332 -1.38 -13.99 -7.28
C GLU A 332 -1.89 -15.17 -6.45
N ASN A 333 -0.97 -15.91 -5.82
CA ASN A 333 -1.32 -17.00 -4.91
C ASN A 333 -1.25 -16.49 -3.48
N ASP A 334 -2.37 -16.57 -2.77
CA ASP A 334 -2.51 -16.12 -1.38
C ASP A 334 -3.21 -17.18 -0.53
N GLU A 335 -2.45 -17.83 0.35
CA GLU A 335 -2.93 -18.83 1.31
C GLU A 335 -4.09 -18.30 2.17
N TYR A 336 -4.12 -16.98 2.45
CA TYR A 336 -5.20 -16.39 3.23
C TYR A 336 -6.57 -16.48 2.53
N ILE A 337 -6.60 -16.48 1.20
CA ILE A 337 -7.84 -16.59 0.42
C ILE A 337 -8.42 -18.00 0.57
N GLU A 338 -7.57 -19.03 0.55
CA GLU A 338 -7.99 -20.41 0.78
C GLU A 338 -8.57 -20.58 2.18
N GLU A 339 -7.88 -20.08 3.21
CA GLU A 339 -8.37 -20.10 4.59
C GLU A 339 -9.69 -19.32 4.76
N PHE A 340 -9.84 -18.18 4.06
CA PHE A 340 -11.06 -17.37 4.07
C PHE A 340 -12.24 -18.14 3.47
N MET A 341 -12.06 -18.75 2.30
CA MET A 341 -13.09 -19.53 1.64
C MET A 341 -13.44 -20.80 2.42
N GLU A 342 -12.46 -21.48 3.00
CA GLU A 342 -12.72 -22.65 3.86
C GLU A 342 -13.59 -22.28 5.06
N LYS A 343 -13.29 -21.15 5.71
CA LYS A 343 -14.01 -20.73 6.92
C LYS A 343 -15.38 -20.14 6.65
N TYR A 344 -15.49 -19.24 5.68
CA TYR A 344 -16.72 -18.47 5.48
C TYR A 344 -17.52 -18.93 4.27
N GLY A 345 -16.90 -19.58 3.28
CA GLY A 345 -17.52 -19.94 2.01
C GLY A 345 -17.52 -18.82 0.97
N ILE A 346 -18.01 -19.15 -0.21
CA ILE A 346 -18.02 -18.28 -1.39
C ILE A 346 -19.21 -17.30 -1.32
N ASN A 347 -18.96 -16.04 -1.68
CA ASN A 347 -19.94 -14.94 -1.68
C ASN A 347 -20.58 -14.68 -0.29
N ILE A 348 -19.91 -15.09 0.78
CA ILE A 348 -20.33 -14.84 2.17
C ILE A 348 -19.52 -13.68 2.74
N ALA A 349 -20.24 -12.63 3.15
CA ALA A 349 -19.73 -11.35 3.56
C ALA A 349 -19.63 -11.24 5.08
N VAL A 350 -18.42 -11.03 5.60
CA VAL A 350 -18.12 -10.84 7.02
C VAL A 350 -17.81 -9.38 7.29
N ASN A 351 -18.29 -8.83 8.40
CA ASN A 351 -18.00 -7.44 8.76
C ASN A 351 -16.50 -7.23 8.94
N ILE A 352 -15.93 -6.15 8.38
CA ILE A 352 -14.48 -5.92 8.43
C ILE A 352 -13.94 -5.76 9.86
N LYS A 353 -14.71 -5.14 10.79
CA LYS A 353 -14.28 -5.00 12.20
C LYS A 353 -14.29 -6.33 12.94
N GLU A 354 -15.14 -7.26 12.53
CA GLU A 354 -15.17 -8.61 13.08
C GLU A 354 -14.02 -9.44 12.53
N LEU A 355 -13.85 -9.43 11.20
CA LEU A 355 -12.79 -10.11 10.49
C LEU A 355 -11.40 -9.69 10.99
N ALA A 356 -11.20 -8.39 11.24
CA ALA A 356 -9.92 -7.85 11.65
C ALA A 356 -9.39 -8.37 13.00
N TYR A 357 -10.23 -9.07 13.77
CA TYR A 357 -9.85 -9.64 15.05
C TYR A 357 -9.65 -11.15 14.95
N LYS A 358 -8.40 -11.57 15.18
CA LYS A 358 -7.93 -12.97 15.10
C LYS A 358 -8.44 -13.88 16.24
N GLY A 359 -9.59 -13.57 16.83
CA GLY A 359 -10.27 -14.42 17.82
C GLY A 359 -11.04 -15.53 17.12
N LYS A 360 -12.37 -15.47 17.17
CA LYS A 360 -13.24 -16.40 16.43
C LYS A 360 -13.17 -16.23 14.90
N HIS A 361 -12.56 -15.15 14.40
CA HIS A 361 -12.37 -14.87 12.97
C HIS A 361 -10.91 -15.03 12.57
N LEU A 362 -10.65 -15.11 11.25
CA LEU A 362 -9.32 -15.31 10.67
C LEU A 362 -8.29 -14.21 10.98
N GLY A 363 -8.71 -12.98 11.28
CA GLY A 363 -7.81 -11.82 11.19
C GLY A 363 -7.66 -11.35 9.74
N LEU A 364 -6.76 -10.40 9.48
CA LEU A 364 -6.56 -9.79 8.14
C LEU A 364 -5.44 -10.45 7.31
N GLY A 365 -5.10 -11.70 7.63
CA GLY A 365 -3.90 -12.37 7.11
C GLY A 365 -2.60 -11.70 7.60
N ASN A 366 -1.49 -12.40 7.44
CA ASN A 366 -0.18 -11.82 7.75
C ASN A 366 0.27 -10.87 6.61
N ARG A 367 1.25 -10.01 6.89
CA ARG A 367 2.01 -9.28 5.86
C ARG A 367 2.93 -10.26 5.11
N ASN A 368 2.36 -11.24 4.42
CA ASN A 368 3.12 -12.17 3.61
C ASN A 368 3.41 -11.57 2.23
N ILE A 369 4.53 -11.95 1.65
CA ILE A 369 4.84 -11.61 0.26
C ILE A 369 3.91 -12.46 -0.61
N VAL A 370 2.91 -11.83 -1.21
CA VAL A 370 2.08 -12.45 -2.24
C VAL A 370 3.02 -12.95 -3.34
N LYS A 371 3.00 -14.25 -3.61
CA LYS A 371 3.76 -14.83 -4.71
C LYS A 371 3.07 -14.45 -6.00
N ARG A 372 3.81 -13.78 -6.87
CA ARG A 372 3.33 -13.34 -8.18
C ARG A 372 4.03 -14.11 -9.26
N GLU A 373 3.23 -14.70 -10.14
CA GLU A 373 3.73 -15.44 -11.29
C GLU A 373 3.16 -14.84 -12.57
N ASN A 374 3.99 -14.79 -13.60
CA ASN A 374 3.58 -14.38 -14.92
C ASN A 374 4.21 -15.35 -15.92
N ASN A 375 3.39 -16.21 -16.49
CA ASN A 375 3.84 -17.28 -17.38
C ASN A 375 4.55 -16.72 -18.62
N PHE A 376 4.05 -15.61 -19.16
CA PHE A 376 4.67 -14.94 -20.31
C PHE A 376 6.09 -14.45 -19.96
N LEU A 377 6.29 -13.79 -18.82
CA LEU A 377 7.61 -13.33 -18.40
C LEU A 377 8.57 -14.48 -18.10
N SER A 378 8.05 -15.61 -17.63
CA SER A 378 8.83 -16.83 -17.38
C SER A 378 9.28 -17.48 -18.69
N GLU A 379 8.41 -17.53 -19.70
CA GLU A 379 8.78 -17.96 -21.05
C GLU A 379 9.78 -17.01 -21.71
N LEU A 380 9.58 -15.70 -21.55
CA LEU A 380 10.53 -14.69 -22.03
C LEU A 380 11.90 -14.87 -21.38
N ALA A 381 11.96 -15.09 -20.07
CA ALA A 381 13.20 -15.41 -19.35
C ALA A 381 13.89 -16.66 -19.94
N PHE A 382 13.13 -17.72 -20.20
CA PHE A 382 13.66 -18.93 -20.83
C PHE A 382 14.22 -18.66 -22.23
N ASN A 383 13.53 -17.87 -23.06
CA ASN A 383 14.01 -17.53 -24.40
C ASN A 383 15.27 -16.64 -24.37
N ILE A 384 15.35 -15.69 -23.42
CA ILE A 384 16.56 -14.88 -23.19
C ILE A 384 17.75 -15.75 -22.79
N SER A 385 17.52 -16.84 -22.06
CA SER A 385 18.61 -17.72 -21.61
C SER A 385 19.30 -18.51 -22.73
N LYS A 386 18.66 -18.66 -23.90
CA LYS A 386 19.20 -19.44 -25.02
C LYS A 386 20.28 -18.70 -25.81
N ASP A 387 20.09 -17.40 -26.04
CA ASP A 387 20.97 -16.57 -26.86
C ASP A 387 21.29 -15.24 -26.16
N TYR A 388 22.58 -14.87 -26.11
CA TYR A 388 22.97 -13.54 -25.65
C TYR A 388 22.55 -12.49 -26.69
N LYS A 389 21.55 -11.68 -26.35
CA LYS A 389 21.13 -10.50 -27.12
C LYS A 389 21.26 -9.26 -26.26
N LYS A 390 21.58 -8.11 -26.85
CA LYS A 390 21.56 -6.82 -26.14
C LYS A 390 20.15 -6.24 -26.04
N GLU A 391 19.27 -6.62 -26.96
CA GLU A 391 17.90 -6.15 -27.08
C GLU A 391 17.00 -7.31 -27.52
N VAL A 392 15.78 -7.36 -26.98
CA VAL A 392 14.75 -8.36 -27.29
C VAL A 392 13.45 -7.62 -27.60
N ASP A 393 13.00 -7.77 -28.84
CA ASP A 393 11.71 -7.23 -29.30
C ASP A 393 10.59 -8.25 -29.04
N ILE A 394 9.59 -7.83 -28.26
CA ILE A 394 8.45 -8.66 -27.89
C ILE A 394 7.23 -8.45 -28.78
N SER A 395 7.31 -7.61 -29.83
CA SER A 395 6.18 -7.34 -30.75
C SER A 395 5.57 -8.61 -31.36
N ASN A 396 6.39 -9.62 -31.64
CA ASN A 396 5.90 -10.89 -32.22
C ASN A 396 5.29 -11.84 -31.17
N PHE A 397 5.41 -11.53 -29.88
CA PHE A 397 4.92 -12.36 -28.79
C PHE A 397 3.57 -11.91 -28.24
N ILE A 398 3.10 -10.71 -28.62
CA ILE A 398 1.87 -10.11 -28.12
C ILE A 398 1.00 -9.70 -29.30
N ASP A 399 -0.22 -10.25 -29.35
CA ASP A 399 -1.25 -9.74 -30.25
C ASP A 399 -1.98 -8.57 -29.59
N LEU A 400 -1.85 -7.38 -30.18
CA LEU A 400 -2.51 -6.16 -29.72
C LEU A 400 -3.82 -5.85 -30.47
N GLU A 401 -4.13 -6.57 -31.55
CA GLU A 401 -5.31 -6.34 -32.37
C GLU A 401 -6.57 -6.96 -31.73
N ASP A 402 -6.42 -8.13 -31.09
CA ASP A 402 -7.53 -8.86 -30.45
C ASP A 402 -7.43 -8.91 -28.90
N ILE A 403 -7.30 -7.75 -28.27
CA ILE A 403 -7.31 -7.67 -26.80
C ILE A 403 -8.76 -7.65 -26.27
N GLU A 404 -9.12 -8.72 -25.54
CA GLU A 404 -10.34 -8.74 -24.73
C GLU A 404 -10.13 -7.96 -23.41
N TYR A 405 -10.80 -6.80 -23.31
CA TYR A 405 -10.79 -5.96 -22.10
C TYR A 405 -11.84 -6.43 -21.10
N SER A 406 -11.64 -7.59 -20.49
CA SER A 406 -12.59 -8.21 -19.55
C SER A 406 -12.66 -7.52 -18.19
N SER A 407 -11.58 -6.86 -17.78
CA SER A 407 -11.50 -6.09 -16.51
C SER A 407 -10.90 -4.70 -16.76
N PRO A 408 -11.29 -3.68 -15.98
CA PRO A 408 -10.72 -2.34 -16.14
C PRO A 408 -9.26 -2.32 -15.71
N ALA A 409 -8.51 -1.31 -16.15
CA ALA A 409 -7.17 -0.99 -15.65
C ALA A 409 -7.03 0.50 -15.40
N SER A 410 -6.17 0.89 -14.47
CA SER A 410 -5.93 2.29 -14.12
C SER A 410 -4.49 2.43 -13.65
N PHE A 411 -3.72 3.36 -14.19
CA PHE A 411 -2.32 3.54 -13.80
C PHE A 411 -1.79 4.90 -14.25
N ASP A 412 -0.75 5.39 -13.57
CA ASP A 412 0.10 6.48 -14.03
C ASP A 412 1.30 5.87 -14.76
N LEU A 413 1.54 6.27 -16.01
CA LEU A 413 2.75 5.89 -16.76
C LEU A 413 3.84 6.93 -16.60
N TYR A 414 5.07 6.49 -16.36
CA TYR A 414 6.24 7.34 -16.22
C TYR A 414 7.23 7.04 -17.33
N PHE A 415 7.57 8.05 -18.12
CA PHE A 415 8.43 7.87 -19.27
C PHE A 415 9.21 9.12 -19.64
N ARG A 416 10.21 8.91 -20.50
CA ARG A 416 10.95 9.95 -21.21
C ARG A 416 10.75 9.77 -22.70
N ILE A 417 10.79 10.88 -23.43
CA ILE A 417 10.66 10.89 -24.88
C ILE A 417 12.02 11.22 -25.48
N HIS A 418 12.49 10.36 -26.38
CA HIS A 418 13.55 10.70 -27.32
C HIS A 418 12.93 10.88 -28.69
N GLU A 419 13.11 12.04 -29.30
CA GLU A 419 12.64 12.32 -30.66
C GLU A 419 13.84 12.67 -31.54
N ASP A 420 14.00 11.95 -32.66
CA ASP A 420 15.06 12.23 -33.62
C ASP A 420 14.71 13.42 -34.53
N ASN A 421 15.68 13.88 -35.34
CA ASN A 421 15.47 14.99 -36.27
C ASN A 421 14.43 14.70 -37.38
N LYS A 422 14.00 13.45 -37.53
CA LYS A 422 12.96 13.02 -38.49
C LYS A 422 11.58 12.92 -37.82
N GLY A 423 11.48 13.21 -36.52
CA GLY A 423 10.25 13.09 -35.73
C GLY A 423 9.93 11.68 -35.25
N HIS A 424 10.84 10.71 -35.39
CA HIS A 424 10.63 9.38 -34.82
C HIS A 424 10.85 9.41 -33.31
N ARG A 425 9.88 8.89 -32.57
CA ARG A 425 9.91 8.86 -31.11
C ARG A 425 10.29 7.50 -30.58
N THR A 426 11.14 7.48 -29.56
CA THR A 426 11.39 6.33 -28.71
C THR A 426 10.99 6.67 -27.27
N TYR A 427 10.21 5.80 -26.64
CA TYR A 427 9.77 5.99 -25.27
C TYR A 427 10.62 5.15 -24.32
N PHE A 428 11.16 5.77 -23.27
CA PHE A 428 11.95 5.09 -22.25
C PHE A 428 11.21 5.10 -20.91
N PRO A 429 11.18 3.99 -20.15
CA PRO A 429 10.59 3.99 -18.82
C PRO A 429 11.47 4.85 -17.90
N SER A 430 10.86 5.57 -16.95
CA SER A 430 11.61 6.46 -16.04
C SER A 430 11.18 6.29 -14.59
N GLY A 431 12.16 6.15 -13.70
CA GLY A 431 11.93 6.10 -12.26
C GLY A 431 10.91 5.03 -11.86
N ASN A 432 9.76 5.48 -11.34
CA ASN A 432 8.65 4.59 -10.99
C ASN A 432 7.80 4.30 -12.24
N ILE A 433 8.12 3.27 -13.00
CA ILE A 433 7.58 3.00 -14.36
C ILE A 433 6.05 3.11 -14.47
N ILE A 434 5.33 2.49 -13.53
CA ILE A 434 3.88 2.38 -13.57
C ILE A 434 3.31 2.30 -12.14
N THR A 435 2.11 2.85 -11.90
CA THR A 435 1.36 2.66 -10.64
C THR A 435 0.23 1.66 -10.81
N ASN A 436 -0.34 1.17 -9.71
CA ASN A 436 -1.54 0.33 -9.76
C ASN A 436 -2.84 1.12 -9.98
N GLU A 437 -2.81 2.45 -9.84
CA GLU A 437 -4.01 3.27 -10.04
C GLU A 437 -3.62 4.67 -10.55
N SER A 438 -4.44 5.23 -11.45
CA SER A 438 -4.22 6.55 -12.02
C SER A 438 -4.40 7.68 -10.99
N HIS A 439 -3.75 8.81 -11.24
CA HIS A 439 -3.74 10.05 -10.45
C HIS A 439 -3.10 9.95 -9.06
N ARG A 440 -2.53 8.80 -8.68
CA ARG A 440 -1.81 8.64 -7.41
C ARG A 440 -0.63 9.58 -7.31
N THR A 441 0.03 9.82 -8.44
CA THR A 441 1.18 10.69 -8.53
C THR A 441 0.84 12.16 -8.29
N PHE A 442 -0.34 12.57 -8.76
CA PHE A 442 -0.78 13.96 -8.79
C PHE A 442 -1.12 14.50 -7.40
N GLY A 443 -1.66 13.67 -6.51
CA GLY A 443 -2.26 14.08 -5.24
C GLY A 443 -1.47 15.12 -4.45
N ARG A 444 -0.17 14.89 -4.21
CA ARG A 444 0.67 15.81 -3.38
C ARG A 444 0.97 17.15 -4.03
N PHE A 445 0.76 17.27 -5.33
CA PHE A 445 1.13 18.43 -6.13
C PHE A 445 -0.06 19.30 -6.51
N LEU A 446 -1.29 18.78 -6.50
CA LEU A 446 -2.49 19.54 -6.90
C LEU A 446 -2.73 20.80 -6.05
N LYS A 447 -2.29 20.80 -4.78
CA LYS A 447 -2.34 21.96 -3.88
C LYS A 447 -1.57 23.20 -4.36
N TYR A 448 -0.76 23.06 -5.42
CA TYR A 448 0.01 24.17 -6.00
C TYR A 448 -0.67 24.76 -7.24
N PHE A 449 -1.75 24.14 -7.72
CA PHE A 449 -2.49 24.49 -8.92
C PHE A 449 -3.99 24.52 -8.61
N ASP A 450 -4.45 25.56 -7.93
CA ASP A 450 -5.84 25.65 -7.46
C ASP A 450 -6.85 25.53 -8.62
N ASP A 451 -6.58 26.20 -9.75
CA ASP A 451 -7.44 26.18 -10.94
C ASP A 451 -7.58 24.76 -11.54
N LEU A 452 -6.48 24.00 -11.63
CA LEU A 452 -6.46 22.65 -12.20
C LEU A 452 -6.89 21.57 -11.21
N SER A 453 -6.80 21.85 -9.90
CA SER A 453 -7.06 20.85 -8.86
C SER A 453 -8.49 20.33 -8.93
N GLU A 454 -9.47 21.20 -9.18
CA GLU A 454 -10.88 20.81 -9.27
C GLU A 454 -11.14 19.98 -10.53
N GLU A 455 -10.62 20.40 -11.68
CA GLU A 455 -10.79 19.72 -12.97
C GLU A 455 -10.22 18.30 -12.95
N ILE A 456 -9.00 18.14 -12.42
CA ILE A 456 -8.35 16.83 -12.30
C ILE A 456 -9.11 15.92 -11.31
N CYS A 457 -9.68 16.49 -10.24
CA CYS A 457 -10.54 15.72 -9.33
C CYS A 457 -11.81 15.23 -10.04
N ILE A 458 -12.43 16.08 -10.87
CA ILE A 458 -13.61 15.73 -11.66
C ILE A 458 -13.27 14.63 -12.68
N GLU A 459 -12.16 14.75 -13.40
CA GLU A 459 -11.71 13.74 -14.36
C GLU A 459 -11.50 12.37 -13.68
N LYS A 460 -10.81 12.34 -12.53
CA LYS A 460 -10.64 11.10 -11.75
C LYS A 460 -11.97 10.49 -11.32
N GLN A 461 -12.93 11.31 -10.87
CA GLN A 461 -14.27 10.83 -10.50
C GLN A 461 -15.03 10.24 -11.70
N GLN A 462 -14.91 10.86 -12.88
CA GLN A 462 -15.50 10.36 -14.12
C GLN A 462 -14.86 9.04 -14.56
N CYS A 463 -13.52 8.96 -14.54
CA CYS A 463 -12.78 7.72 -14.82
C CYS A 463 -13.21 6.59 -13.89
N ALA A 464 -13.32 6.87 -12.58
CA ALA A 464 -13.80 5.90 -11.61
C ALA A 464 -15.23 5.44 -11.94
N LYS A 465 -16.17 6.36 -12.19
CA LYS A 465 -17.55 5.99 -12.57
C LYS A 465 -17.62 5.12 -13.83
N ASN A 466 -16.79 5.43 -14.83
CA ASN A 466 -16.76 4.68 -16.10
C ASN A 466 -16.17 3.27 -15.93
N ASN A 467 -15.13 3.14 -15.10
CA ASN A 467 -14.52 1.85 -14.77
C ASN A 467 -15.39 1.01 -13.80
N PHE A 468 -16.24 1.68 -13.01
CA PHE A 468 -16.96 1.11 -11.86
C PHE A 468 -18.47 1.44 -11.90
N SER A 469 -19.15 1.17 -13.01
CA SER A 469 -20.57 1.54 -13.19
C SER A 469 -21.51 1.03 -12.07
N ASN A 470 -21.20 -0.13 -11.48
CA ASN A 470 -21.95 -0.75 -10.38
C ASN A 470 -21.20 -0.82 -9.04
N ILE A 471 -20.04 -0.16 -8.92
CA ILE A 471 -19.21 -0.17 -7.70
C ILE A 471 -19.09 1.25 -7.17
N ILE A 472 -19.25 1.41 -5.85
CA ILE A 472 -19.11 2.73 -5.20
C ILE A 472 -17.64 2.94 -4.85
N SER A 473 -17.08 4.10 -5.22
CA SER A 473 -15.71 4.45 -4.86
C SER A 473 -15.66 5.28 -3.58
N TYR A 474 -14.85 4.87 -2.61
CA TYR A 474 -14.55 5.58 -1.37
C TYR A 474 -13.07 5.95 -1.31
N GLY A 475 -12.78 7.20 -0.93
CA GLY A 475 -11.42 7.56 -0.53
C GLY A 475 -11.12 7.08 0.89
N ILE A 476 -9.91 6.62 1.15
CA ILE A 476 -9.48 6.26 2.51
C ILE A 476 -8.61 7.37 3.08
N SER A 477 -8.98 7.87 4.27
CA SER A 477 -8.17 8.78 5.07
C SER A 477 -7.61 8.06 6.30
N PHE A 478 -6.29 7.95 6.38
CA PHE A 478 -5.61 7.47 7.58
C PHE A 478 -4.26 8.16 7.76
N LYS A 479 -3.76 8.11 8.99
CA LYS A 479 -2.40 8.51 9.33
C LYS A 479 -1.51 7.26 9.41
N PRO A 480 -0.31 7.30 8.82
CA PRO A 480 0.61 6.16 8.77
C PRO A 480 1.22 5.85 10.14
N MET A 481 1.86 4.68 10.24
CA MET A 481 2.59 4.28 11.46
C MET A 481 3.77 5.21 11.77
N SER A 482 4.44 5.70 10.72
CA SER A 482 5.47 6.75 10.84
C SER A 482 4.96 8.05 10.20
N PHE A 483 4.92 9.14 10.97
CA PHE A 483 4.48 10.44 10.47
C PHE A 483 5.33 11.01 9.33
N LYS A 484 6.55 10.52 9.11
CA LYS A 484 7.39 10.86 7.94
C LYS A 484 6.65 10.67 6.62
N ALA A 485 5.85 9.60 6.51
CA ALA A 485 5.11 9.28 5.30
C ALA A 485 3.95 10.27 5.01
N LEU A 486 3.57 11.13 5.96
CA LEU A 486 2.50 12.11 5.73
C LEU A 486 2.84 13.13 4.63
N ASN A 487 4.13 13.46 4.46
CA ASN A 487 4.58 14.43 3.45
C ASN A 487 4.38 13.93 2.01
N VAL A 488 4.18 12.62 1.82
CA VAL A 488 3.84 12.02 0.51
C VAL A 488 2.35 11.66 0.38
N MET A 489 1.56 11.75 1.46
CA MET A 489 0.14 11.38 1.47
C MET A 489 -0.82 12.54 1.20
N LYS A 490 -0.34 13.79 1.28
CA LYS A 490 -1.17 14.99 1.09
C LYS A 490 -1.89 14.91 -0.26
N THR A 491 -3.21 14.99 -0.26
CA THR A 491 -4.02 14.88 -1.48
C THR A 491 -5.39 15.55 -1.29
N PRO A 492 -6.01 16.08 -2.36
CA PRO A 492 -7.42 16.40 -2.36
C PRO A 492 -8.31 15.24 -1.92
N GLN A 493 -9.53 15.59 -1.51
CA GLN A 493 -10.64 14.64 -1.45
C GLN A 493 -11.13 14.39 -2.87
N PHE A 494 -10.52 13.42 -3.56
CA PHE A 494 -10.92 13.04 -4.92
C PHE A 494 -12.31 12.42 -4.97
N PHE A 495 -12.72 11.72 -3.91
CA PHE A 495 -14.02 11.06 -3.85
C PHE A 495 -14.97 11.83 -2.95
N LYS A 496 -16.25 11.88 -3.35
CA LYS A 496 -17.32 12.51 -2.56
C LYS A 496 -17.52 11.84 -1.21
N GLU A 497 -17.20 10.56 -1.12
CA GLU A 497 -17.39 9.75 0.06
C GLU A 497 -16.08 9.12 0.50
N ASN A 498 -15.84 9.15 1.80
CA ASN A 498 -14.57 8.75 2.37
C ASN A 498 -14.76 7.91 3.63
N VAL A 499 -13.80 7.04 3.90
CA VAL A 499 -13.68 6.27 5.14
C VAL A 499 -12.51 6.85 5.93
N PHE A 500 -12.81 7.39 7.10
CA PHE A 500 -11.81 8.01 7.96
C PHE A 500 -11.37 7.05 9.08
N PHE A 501 -10.08 7.03 9.36
CA PHE A 501 -9.47 6.26 10.45
C PHE A 501 -8.75 7.21 11.41
N ASN A 502 -8.96 7.04 12.72
CA ASN A 502 -8.28 7.82 13.75
C ASN A 502 -8.35 9.35 13.50
N SER A 503 -9.50 9.84 13.06
CA SER A 503 -9.73 11.26 12.83
C SER A 503 -11.11 11.73 13.32
N PHE A 504 -11.24 13.03 13.55
CA PHE A 504 -12.45 13.65 14.11
C PHE A 504 -13.65 13.57 13.17
N GLU A 505 -13.41 13.50 11.86
CA GLU A 505 -14.40 13.38 10.78
C GLU A 505 -15.00 11.97 10.65
N ASN A 506 -14.49 10.99 11.40
CA ASN A 506 -14.98 9.61 11.31
C ASN A 506 -16.47 9.52 11.64
N ASP A 507 -17.23 8.98 10.69
CA ASP A 507 -18.69 8.91 10.63
C ASP A 507 -19.22 7.47 10.77
N ASP A 508 -18.43 6.56 11.36
CA ASP A 508 -18.81 5.15 11.58
C ASP A 508 -19.03 4.33 10.30
N LYS A 509 -18.71 4.86 9.10
CA LYS A 509 -18.91 4.19 7.81
C LYS A 509 -18.24 2.80 7.72
N LEU A 510 -17.14 2.60 8.43
CA LEU A 510 -16.45 1.31 8.53
C LEU A 510 -17.36 0.18 9.05
N ASN A 511 -18.37 0.48 9.87
CA ASN A 511 -19.33 -0.51 10.39
C ASN A 511 -20.17 -1.15 9.28
N ASN A 512 -20.33 -0.48 8.14
CA ASN A 512 -21.12 -0.96 7.02
C ASN A 512 -20.29 -1.71 5.98
N ILE A 513 -18.97 -1.81 6.15
CA ILE A 513 -18.07 -2.46 5.20
C ILE A 513 -17.92 -3.94 5.55
N TYR A 514 -18.22 -4.78 4.57
CA TYR A 514 -18.10 -6.23 4.66
C TYR A 514 -17.11 -6.74 3.62
N VAL A 515 -16.51 -7.89 3.91
CA VAL A 515 -15.50 -8.57 3.10
C VAL A 515 -16.05 -9.91 2.67
N PHE A 516 -15.97 -10.24 1.38
CA PHE A 516 -16.33 -11.57 0.86
C PHE A 516 -15.32 -12.02 -0.19
N CYS A 517 -15.23 -13.32 -0.42
CA CYS A 517 -14.48 -13.91 -1.52
C CYS A 517 -15.44 -14.33 -2.62
N ASP A 518 -15.14 -14.01 -3.88
CA ASP A 518 -15.93 -14.47 -5.02
C ASP A 518 -15.56 -15.89 -5.48
N GLU A 519 -16.27 -16.39 -6.49
CA GLU A 519 -16.07 -17.72 -7.09
C GLU A 519 -14.70 -17.87 -7.77
N LYS A 520 -14.02 -16.76 -8.08
CA LYS A 520 -12.70 -16.73 -8.71
C LYS A 520 -11.58 -16.66 -7.67
N GLY A 521 -11.89 -16.77 -6.38
CA GLY A 521 -10.90 -16.67 -5.32
C GLY A 521 -10.39 -15.24 -5.14
N LYS A 522 -11.21 -14.21 -5.36
CA LYS A 522 -10.82 -12.81 -5.13
C LYS A 522 -11.63 -12.20 -3.99
N ILE A 523 -10.91 -11.54 -3.09
CA ILE A 523 -11.53 -10.76 -2.02
C ILE A 523 -12.05 -9.43 -2.58
N HIS A 524 -13.29 -9.11 -2.23
CA HIS A 524 -13.98 -7.87 -2.55
C HIS A 524 -14.67 -7.28 -1.31
N PHE A 525 -15.07 -6.01 -1.43
CA PHE A 525 -15.75 -5.28 -0.37
C PHE A 525 -17.18 -4.94 -0.74
N TYR A 526 -18.06 -4.91 0.24
CA TYR A 526 -19.48 -4.64 0.10
C TYR A 526 -19.97 -3.66 1.18
N ASP A 527 -20.72 -2.64 0.77
CA ASP A 527 -21.39 -1.73 1.69
C ASP A 527 -22.80 -2.25 1.98
N ASN A 528 -23.02 -2.71 3.21
CA ASN A 528 -24.29 -3.30 3.62
C ASN A 528 -25.43 -2.27 3.73
N TYR A 529 -25.12 -0.99 3.92
CA TYR A 529 -26.13 0.06 3.95
C TYR A 529 -26.62 0.37 2.53
N LYS A 530 -25.69 0.52 1.58
CA LYS A 530 -26.02 0.85 0.18
C LYS A 530 -26.31 -0.35 -0.71
N LYS A 531 -26.04 -1.55 -0.21
CA LYS A 531 -26.22 -2.83 -0.91
C LYS A 531 -25.45 -2.90 -2.24
N LYS A 532 -24.20 -2.45 -2.23
CA LYS A 532 -23.32 -2.42 -3.42
C LYS A 532 -21.89 -2.81 -3.08
N LYS A 533 -21.20 -3.41 -4.05
CA LYS A 533 -19.74 -3.58 -4.00
C LYS A 533 -19.05 -2.21 -3.92
N ILE A 534 -17.91 -2.15 -3.25
CA ILE A 534 -17.14 -0.92 -3.09
C ILE A 534 -15.70 -1.06 -3.54
N HIS A 535 -15.16 0.05 -4.04
CA HIS A 535 -13.75 0.25 -4.32
C HIS A 535 -13.22 1.32 -3.35
N LEU A 536 -12.03 1.08 -2.82
CA LEU A 536 -11.41 1.85 -1.75
C LEU A 536 -10.02 2.26 -2.25
N SER A 537 -9.75 3.56 -2.26
CA SER A 537 -8.53 4.08 -2.88
C SER A 537 -7.89 5.21 -2.07
N THR A 538 -6.58 5.35 -2.26
CA THR A 538 -5.81 6.55 -1.90
C THR A 538 -5.16 7.11 -3.15
N THR A 539 -5.29 8.41 -3.37
CA THR A 539 -4.71 9.14 -4.51
C THR A 539 -3.35 9.73 -4.14
N ASN A 540 -2.48 8.93 -3.53
CA ASN A 540 -1.13 9.35 -3.16
C ASN A 540 -0.10 8.22 -3.36
N MET A 541 1.18 8.60 -3.32
CA MET A 541 2.32 7.71 -3.59
C MET A 541 2.88 6.99 -2.35
N MET A 542 2.19 7.05 -1.21
CA MET A 542 2.62 6.33 -0.04
C MET A 542 2.49 4.82 -0.28
N ASN A 543 3.57 4.08 -0.02
CA ASN A 543 3.55 2.63 -0.07
C ASN A 543 2.79 2.07 1.14
N TYR A 544 1.49 1.83 0.97
CA TYR A 544 0.62 1.36 2.03
C TYR A 544 0.97 -0.06 2.52
N GLU A 545 1.66 -0.90 1.73
CA GLU A 545 2.09 -2.23 2.19
C GLU A 545 3.11 -2.14 3.34
N SER A 546 3.99 -1.14 3.31
CA SER A 546 5.03 -0.96 4.32
C SER A 546 4.61 -0.06 5.48
N ASN A 547 3.89 1.03 5.20
CA ASN A 547 3.70 2.14 6.15
C ASN A 547 2.26 2.32 6.66
N SER A 548 1.30 1.55 6.15
CA SER A 548 -0.09 1.61 6.63
C SER A 548 -0.37 0.62 7.77
N PRO A 549 -1.41 0.89 8.58
CA PRO A 549 -1.99 -0.10 9.49
C PRO A 549 -2.59 -1.28 8.74
N ASP A 550 -2.58 -2.47 9.35
CA ASP A 550 -3.01 -3.71 8.66
C ASP A 550 -4.43 -3.65 8.11
N LEU A 551 -5.33 -2.97 8.81
CA LEU A 551 -6.70 -2.74 8.34
C LEU A 551 -6.75 -1.87 7.08
N CYS A 552 -6.00 -0.78 7.04
CA CYS A 552 -5.92 0.09 5.86
C CYS A 552 -5.20 -0.63 4.71
N ARG A 553 -4.12 -1.37 5.00
CA ARG A 553 -3.39 -2.20 4.05
C ARG A 553 -4.32 -3.22 3.40
N PHE A 554 -5.07 -3.97 4.21
CA PHE A 554 -6.00 -5.00 3.76
C PHE A 554 -7.08 -4.42 2.85
N LEU A 555 -7.67 -3.28 3.24
CA LEU A 555 -8.67 -2.57 2.44
C LEU A 555 -8.11 -2.11 1.09
N LEU A 556 -6.91 -1.52 1.06
CA LEU A 556 -6.32 -1.00 -0.17
C LEU A 556 -5.86 -2.13 -1.10
N SER A 557 -5.06 -3.06 -0.61
CA SER A 557 -4.49 -4.18 -1.38
C SER A 557 -5.53 -5.04 -2.10
N HIS A 558 -6.63 -5.38 -1.41
CA HIS A 558 -7.69 -6.19 -2.02
C HIS A 558 -8.66 -5.33 -2.84
N SER A 559 -8.70 -4.01 -2.66
CA SER A 559 -9.50 -3.16 -3.55
C SER A 559 -8.89 -3.06 -4.94
N GLU A 560 -7.58 -3.31 -5.05
CA GLU A 560 -6.89 -3.46 -6.32
C GLU A 560 -7.37 -4.69 -7.13
N ASN A 561 -8.11 -5.63 -6.52
CA ASN A 561 -8.69 -6.77 -7.24
C ASN A 561 -9.83 -6.37 -8.19
N ASN A 562 -10.31 -5.13 -8.11
CA ASN A 562 -11.33 -4.59 -9.00
C ASN A 562 -10.77 -4.17 -10.39
N TYR A 563 -9.45 -4.25 -10.61
CA TYR A 563 -8.80 -3.93 -11.88
C TYR A 563 -7.64 -4.89 -12.20
N ILE A 564 -7.12 -4.81 -13.42
CA ILE A 564 -5.84 -5.44 -13.80
C ILE A 564 -4.71 -4.67 -13.13
N LYS A 565 -4.10 -5.27 -12.11
CA LYS A 565 -2.95 -4.69 -11.40
C LYS A 565 -1.79 -4.52 -12.38
N SER A 566 -1.19 -3.34 -12.38
CA SER A 566 -0.22 -2.94 -13.38
C SER A 566 1.17 -2.91 -12.77
N TYR A 567 1.99 -3.88 -13.16
CA TYR A 567 3.37 -4.03 -12.69
C TYR A 567 4.37 -3.68 -13.79
N PRO A 568 5.58 -3.21 -13.40
CA PRO A 568 6.74 -3.20 -14.27
C PRO A 568 7.00 -4.60 -14.85
N ILE A 569 7.64 -4.66 -16.01
CA ILE A 569 8.10 -5.93 -16.59
C ILE A 569 9.24 -6.48 -15.74
N ASN A 570 8.92 -7.29 -14.73
CA ASN A 570 9.87 -7.91 -13.82
C ASN A 570 9.22 -9.08 -13.09
N ASN A 571 9.88 -10.23 -12.99
CA ASN A 571 9.47 -11.34 -12.13
C ASN A 571 10.70 -12.02 -11.51
N SER A 572 10.46 -13.01 -10.64
CA SER A 572 11.51 -13.75 -9.93
C SER A 572 12.50 -14.46 -10.87
N ASP A 573 12.08 -14.88 -12.07
CA ASP A 573 12.96 -15.52 -13.04
C ASP A 573 13.85 -14.51 -13.77
N LEU A 574 13.31 -13.36 -14.17
CA LEU A 574 14.06 -12.29 -14.81
C LEU A 574 15.11 -11.66 -13.86
N GLU A 575 14.89 -11.69 -12.54
CA GLU A 575 15.84 -11.17 -11.53
C GLU A 575 17.08 -12.06 -11.27
N LYS A 576 17.08 -13.29 -11.80
CA LYS A 576 18.20 -14.25 -11.64
C LYS A 576 19.37 -13.95 -12.57
N PHE A 577 19.16 -13.17 -13.63
CA PHE A 577 20.18 -12.91 -14.64
C PHE A 577 21.26 -11.93 -14.14
N HIS A 578 22.54 -12.22 -14.44
CA HIS A 578 23.65 -11.28 -14.24
C HIS A 578 23.68 -10.15 -15.27
N PHE A 579 23.18 -10.42 -16.48
CA PHE A 579 22.96 -9.42 -17.51
C PHE A 579 21.58 -9.63 -18.10
N PHE A 580 20.84 -8.54 -18.24
CA PHE A 580 19.50 -8.52 -18.75
C PHE A 580 19.42 -7.60 -19.97
N PRO A 581 18.94 -8.09 -21.13
CA PRO A 581 18.80 -7.28 -22.34
C PRO A 581 17.76 -6.17 -22.15
N ARG A 582 17.81 -5.16 -23.03
CA ARG A 582 16.69 -4.25 -23.19
C ARG A 582 15.47 -5.01 -23.71
N ILE A 583 14.30 -4.78 -23.12
CA ILE A 583 13.03 -5.27 -23.67
C ILE A 583 12.33 -4.11 -24.38
N VAL A 584 12.01 -4.33 -25.64
CA VAL A 584 11.32 -3.36 -26.49
C VAL A 584 10.07 -3.97 -27.12
N HIS A 585 9.12 -3.12 -27.49
CA HIS A 585 8.05 -3.43 -28.42
C HIS A 585 8.06 -2.33 -29.48
N ASN A 586 8.57 -2.63 -30.67
CA ASN A 586 8.88 -1.63 -31.69
C ASN A 586 9.77 -0.50 -31.12
N ASN A 587 9.28 0.75 -31.13
CA ASN A 587 9.96 1.95 -30.63
C ASN A 587 9.68 2.25 -29.14
N ILE A 588 9.05 1.34 -28.41
CA ILE A 588 8.73 1.52 -26.99
C ILE A 588 9.68 0.64 -26.18
N VAL A 589 10.54 1.26 -25.36
CA VAL A 589 11.35 0.54 -24.39
C VAL A 589 10.48 0.28 -23.16
N LEU A 590 10.34 -0.99 -22.80
CA LEU A 590 9.53 -1.42 -21.65
C LEU A 590 10.40 -1.71 -20.44
N ARG A 591 11.67 -2.11 -20.67
CA ARG A 591 12.68 -2.30 -19.63
C ARG A 591 14.06 -2.03 -20.19
N LEU A 592 14.88 -1.32 -19.42
CA LEU A 592 16.26 -0.96 -19.75
C LEU A 592 17.21 -2.17 -19.57
N LYS A 593 18.37 -2.15 -20.25
CA LYS A 593 19.47 -3.10 -19.98
C LYS A 593 19.88 -3.00 -18.51
N LYS A 594 20.12 -4.16 -17.89
CA LYS A 594 20.54 -4.24 -16.49
C LYS A 594 21.71 -5.19 -16.32
N TRP A 595 22.67 -4.82 -15.48
CA TRP A 595 23.81 -5.65 -15.09
C TRP A 595 23.83 -5.81 -13.58
N LYS A 596 23.97 -7.05 -13.10
CA LYS A 596 23.98 -7.41 -11.69
C LYS A 596 25.31 -8.04 -11.33
N PHE A 597 25.97 -7.47 -10.34
CA PHE A 597 27.30 -7.89 -9.91
C PHE A 597 27.32 -8.18 -8.42
N LYS A 598 28.10 -9.18 -7.99
CA LYS A 598 28.33 -9.42 -6.55
C LYS A 598 29.02 -8.19 -5.94
N SER A 599 28.54 -7.77 -4.76
CA SER A 599 29.12 -6.63 -4.05
C SER A 599 30.46 -7.02 -3.42
N HIS A 600 31.54 -6.73 -4.12
CA HIS A 600 32.89 -6.96 -3.65
C HIS A 600 33.85 -5.97 -4.32
N ILE A 601 34.90 -5.54 -3.62
CA ILE A 601 35.81 -4.52 -4.15
C ILE A 601 36.52 -4.94 -5.44
N SER A 602 36.80 -6.25 -5.60
CA SER A 602 37.42 -6.79 -6.83
C SER A 602 36.49 -6.72 -8.05
N THR A 603 35.18 -6.58 -7.84
CA THR A 603 34.19 -6.46 -8.92
C THR A 603 34.42 -5.20 -9.74
N TYR A 604 34.99 -4.13 -9.16
CA TYR A 604 35.26 -2.90 -9.89
C TYR A 604 36.12 -3.14 -11.14
N ALA A 605 37.21 -3.92 -11.02
CA ALA A 605 38.07 -4.24 -12.16
C ALA A 605 37.31 -4.96 -13.27
N LYS A 606 36.41 -5.88 -12.91
CA LYS A 606 35.55 -6.59 -13.85
C LYS A 606 34.56 -5.67 -14.57
N ILE A 607 33.98 -4.70 -13.87
CA ILE A 607 33.06 -3.71 -14.49
C ILE A 607 33.81 -2.89 -15.53
N ILE A 608 35.01 -2.41 -15.21
CA ILE A 608 35.83 -1.62 -16.15
C ILE A 608 36.32 -2.48 -17.32
N GLU A 609 36.69 -3.73 -17.09
CA GLU A 609 37.02 -4.68 -18.17
C GLU A 609 35.86 -4.86 -19.15
N LEU A 610 34.64 -5.09 -18.64
CA LEU A 610 33.45 -5.24 -19.47
C LEU A 610 33.07 -3.95 -20.20
N TYR A 611 33.27 -2.78 -19.59
CA TYR A 611 33.11 -1.49 -20.24
C TYR A 611 34.11 -1.31 -21.39
N ASN A 612 35.40 -1.58 -21.16
CA ASN A 612 36.45 -1.49 -22.20
C ASN A 612 36.21 -2.47 -23.37
N GLN A 613 35.54 -3.60 -23.11
CA GLN A 613 35.11 -4.57 -24.12
C GLN A 613 33.81 -4.16 -24.85
N GLY A 614 33.15 -3.07 -24.47
CA GLY A 614 31.89 -2.60 -25.07
C GLY A 614 30.64 -3.41 -24.65
N HIS A 615 30.72 -4.12 -23.51
CA HIS A 615 29.60 -4.87 -22.94
C HIS A 615 28.75 -4.04 -21.95
N ILE A 616 29.29 -2.94 -21.43
CA ILE A 616 28.61 -1.99 -20.55
C ILE A 616 28.70 -0.61 -21.19
N ASP A 617 27.61 0.15 -21.12
CA ASP A 617 27.54 1.52 -21.65
C ASP A 617 28.41 2.48 -20.79
N ARG A 618 28.83 3.63 -21.33
CA ARG A 618 29.65 4.59 -20.56
C ARG A 618 28.85 5.18 -19.41
N PHE A 619 27.61 5.57 -19.68
CA PHE A 619 26.71 6.13 -18.69
C PHE A 619 25.74 5.07 -18.19
N VAL A 620 25.80 4.82 -16.88
CA VAL A 620 24.97 3.84 -16.19
C VAL A 620 24.40 4.42 -14.90
N ASN A 621 23.18 4.05 -14.57
CA ASN A 621 22.60 4.32 -13.26
C ASN A 621 23.00 3.20 -12.30
N LEU A 622 23.64 3.55 -11.18
CA LEU A 622 23.76 2.64 -10.05
C LEU A 622 22.45 2.67 -9.27
N VAL A 623 21.72 1.56 -9.24
CA VAL A 623 20.39 1.43 -8.66
C VAL A 623 20.45 0.70 -7.32
N GLN A 624 19.86 1.30 -6.29
CA GLN A 624 19.66 0.76 -4.95
C GLN A 624 18.23 1.05 -4.52
N LEU A 625 17.36 0.03 -4.56
CA LEU A 625 15.92 0.17 -4.28
C LEU A 625 15.28 1.30 -5.12
N ASP A 626 14.75 2.34 -4.48
CA ASP A 626 14.11 3.51 -5.08
C ASP A 626 15.11 4.64 -5.42
N ASN A 627 16.39 4.45 -5.10
CA ASN A 627 17.43 5.44 -5.33
C ASN A 627 18.35 5.01 -6.47
N PHE A 628 18.59 5.93 -7.39
CA PHE A 628 19.61 5.77 -8.42
C PHE A 628 20.51 7.00 -8.47
N ILE A 629 21.75 6.77 -8.93
CA ILE A 629 22.73 7.81 -9.21
C ILE A 629 23.37 7.53 -10.56
N LEU A 630 23.40 8.54 -11.43
CA LEU A 630 24.09 8.45 -12.71
C LEU A 630 25.60 8.40 -12.49
N LEU A 631 26.25 7.43 -13.10
CA LEU A 631 27.69 7.25 -13.15
C LEU A 631 28.16 7.40 -14.59
N ASP A 632 29.11 8.32 -14.81
CA ASP A 632 29.98 8.31 -15.98
C ASP A 632 31.19 7.42 -15.66
N LEU A 633 31.33 6.25 -16.29
CA LEU A 633 32.41 5.30 -15.99
C LEU A 633 33.81 5.84 -16.31
N GLU A 634 33.92 6.91 -17.10
CA GLU A 634 35.18 7.61 -17.36
C GLU A 634 35.50 8.68 -16.29
N ASN A 635 34.56 9.01 -15.40
CA ASN A 635 34.72 10.05 -14.40
C ASN A 635 35.29 9.50 -13.07
N ILE A 636 36.30 10.20 -12.51
CA ILE A 636 36.98 9.81 -11.28
C ILE A 636 36.08 9.78 -10.03
N TYR A 637 35.02 10.58 -10.00
CA TYR A 637 34.06 10.58 -8.89
C TYR A 637 33.13 9.38 -8.96
N SER A 638 32.75 8.93 -10.16
CA SER A 638 32.00 7.70 -10.37
C SER A 638 32.77 6.49 -9.85
N GLU A 639 34.08 6.41 -10.12
CA GLU A 639 34.96 5.37 -9.55
C GLU A 639 34.87 5.36 -8.01
N LYS A 640 35.02 6.54 -7.38
CA LYS A 640 34.98 6.67 -5.91
C LYS A 640 33.63 6.25 -5.33
N ILE A 641 32.54 6.62 -6.00
CA ILE A 641 31.17 6.24 -5.60
C ILE A 641 31.03 4.72 -5.73
N LEU A 642 31.32 4.16 -6.90
CA LEU A 642 31.16 2.73 -7.19
C LEU A 642 31.99 1.86 -6.25
N LYS A 643 33.28 2.18 -6.02
CA LYS A 643 34.13 1.46 -5.06
C LYS A 643 33.58 1.51 -3.64
N LYS A 644 33.02 2.65 -3.22
CA LYS A 644 32.42 2.79 -1.88
C LYS A 644 31.16 1.94 -1.73
N GLU A 645 30.33 1.88 -2.77
CA GLU A 645 29.10 1.09 -2.76
C GLU A 645 29.41 -0.42 -2.78
N LEU A 646 30.43 -0.84 -3.53
CA LEU A 646 30.95 -2.22 -3.54
C LEU A 646 31.57 -2.71 -2.21
N LEU A 647 31.82 -1.79 -1.27
CA LEU A 647 32.32 -2.12 0.08
C LEU A 647 31.19 -2.25 1.11
N LYS A 648 29.94 -1.97 0.75
CA LYS A 648 28.80 -2.16 1.65
C LYS A 648 28.41 -3.64 1.73
N ASN A 649 27.85 -4.04 2.87
CA ASN A 649 27.34 -5.38 3.14
C ASN A 649 26.00 -5.67 2.40
N GLU A 650 25.96 -5.45 1.09
CA GLU A 650 24.88 -5.90 0.22
C GLU A 650 25.35 -7.14 -0.56
N ASP A 651 24.46 -8.02 -0.99
CA ASP A 651 24.87 -9.21 -1.76
C ASP A 651 25.28 -8.85 -3.21
N TYR A 652 24.59 -7.87 -3.80
CA TYR A 652 24.75 -7.45 -5.18
C TYR A 652 24.63 -5.94 -5.34
N ILE A 653 25.27 -5.40 -6.38
CA ILE A 653 24.98 -4.08 -6.94
C ILE A 653 24.33 -4.23 -8.31
N GLU A 654 23.50 -3.26 -8.68
CA GLU A 654 22.79 -3.24 -9.95
C GLU A 654 23.11 -1.97 -10.74
N LEU A 655 23.50 -2.15 -12.00
CA LEU A 655 23.69 -1.06 -12.96
C LEU A 655 22.58 -1.15 -14.02
N GLU A 656 22.04 -0.02 -14.43
CA GLU A 656 21.04 0.10 -15.48
C GLU A 656 21.53 1.09 -16.55
N GLU A 657 21.22 0.86 -17.83
CA GLU A 657 21.69 1.75 -18.89
C GLU A 657 21.12 3.16 -18.74
N ALA A 658 21.93 4.18 -19.05
CA ALA A 658 21.55 5.58 -18.88
C ALA A 658 21.94 6.50 -20.04
N GLU A 659 22.48 5.97 -21.14
CA GLU A 659 22.84 6.74 -22.35
C GLU A 659 21.67 7.57 -22.91
N HIS A 660 20.44 7.04 -22.80
CA HIS A 660 19.21 7.70 -23.24
C HIS A 660 18.90 9.01 -22.47
N LEU A 661 19.52 9.23 -21.31
CA LEU A 661 19.38 10.47 -20.53
C LEU A 661 20.23 11.61 -21.10
N ILE A 662 21.19 11.29 -21.97
CA ILE A 662 22.27 12.19 -22.40
C ILE A 662 22.21 12.42 -23.89
N ASN A 663 22.13 11.31 -24.65
CA ASN A 663 22.16 11.33 -26.11
C ASN A 663 20.75 11.58 -26.66
N ASN A 664 20.15 12.70 -26.25
CA ASN A 664 18.83 13.14 -26.71
C ASN A 664 18.90 14.63 -27.06
N SER A 665 18.84 14.93 -28.35
CA SER A 665 18.84 16.30 -28.87
C SER A 665 17.45 16.93 -28.90
N SER A 666 16.40 16.18 -28.53
CA SER A 666 15.02 16.68 -28.58
C SER A 666 14.75 17.71 -27.49
N ILE A 667 13.68 18.48 -27.68
CA ILE A 667 13.15 19.41 -26.68
C ILE A 667 12.70 18.69 -25.40
N TYR A 668 12.51 17.37 -25.44
CA TYR A 668 12.02 16.57 -24.32
C TYR A 668 13.14 16.03 -23.41
N LYS A 669 14.41 16.22 -23.76
CA LYS A 669 15.57 15.52 -23.16
C LYS A 669 15.68 15.60 -21.64
N GLU A 670 15.27 16.72 -21.04
CA GLU A 670 15.42 16.97 -19.60
C GLU A 670 14.19 16.56 -18.78
N TYR A 671 13.12 16.14 -19.45
CA TYR A 671 11.81 15.97 -18.85
C TYR A 671 11.46 14.49 -18.64
N GLU A 672 11.01 14.17 -17.43
CA GLU A 672 10.21 12.97 -17.14
C GLU A 672 8.74 13.37 -17.19
N PHE A 673 7.95 12.58 -17.92
CA PHE A 673 6.50 12.76 -18.05
C PHE A 673 5.77 11.71 -17.21
N VAL A 674 4.68 12.13 -16.58
CA VAL A 674 3.75 11.25 -15.90
C VAL A 674 2.35 11.48 -16.44
N VAL A 675 1.72 10.43 -16.99
CA VAL A 675 0.39 10.52 -17.61
C VAL A 675 -0.55 9.49 -17.00
N PRO A 676 -1.68 9.92 -16.40
CA PRO A 676 -2.73 9.02 -15.94
C PRO A 676 -3.46 8.35 -17.12
N ILE A 677 -3.64 7.04 -17.03
CA ILE A 677 -4.32 6.20 -18.02
C ILE A 677 -5.40 5.36 -17.35
N ASN A 678 -6.55 5.26 -18.02
CA ASN A 678 -7.68 4.43 -17.60
C ASN A 678 -8.17 3.59 -18.77
N ILE A 679 -8.40 2.30 -18.53
CA ILE A 679 -8.91 1.36 -19.52
C ILE A 679 -10.23 0.83 -19.00
N GLN A 680 -11.30 1.13 -19.72
CA GLN A 680 -12.64 0.65 -19.41
C GLN A 680 -12.84 -0.77 -19.96
N SER A 681 -13.42 -1.66 -19.16
CA SER A 681 -13.82 -3.00 -19.58
C SER A 681 -14.95 -2.97 -20.62
N LYS A 682 -14.98 -3.97 -21.51
CA LYS A 682 -16.05 -4.15 -22.51
C LYS A 682 -17.23 -4.97 -21.97
N SER A 683 -17.03 -5.76 -20.92
CA SER A 683 -18.04 -6.65 -20.35
C SER A 683 -19.28 -5.88 -19.85
N HIS A 684 -20.41 -6.06 -20.54
CA HIS A 684 -21.72 -5.66 -20.03
C HIS A 684 -22.16 -6.67 -18.97
N GLU A 685 -22.23 -6.21 -17.72
CA GLU A 685 -22.84 -6.87 -16.55
C GLU A 685 -22.36 -8.27 -16.16
N GLU A 686 -22.09 -8.44 -14.86
CA GLU A 686 -22.62 -9.61 -14.16
C GLU A 686 -23.42 -9.14 -12.94
N ARG A 687 -24.72 -9.43 -12.99
CA ARG A 687 -25.63 -9.46 -11.84
C ARG A 687 -25.13 -10.46 -10.82
N ILE A 688 -24.19 -10.08 -9.95
CA ILE A 688 -23.85 -10.89 -8.77
C ILE A 688 -23.76 -9.96 -7.56
N ASN A 689 -24.95 -9.56 -7.11
CA ASN A 689 -25.20 -9.04 -5.77
C ASN A 689 -25.67 -10.17 -4.83
N ASN A 690 -25.41 -11.44 -5.17
CA ASN A 690 -25.73 -12.58 -4.32
C ASN A 690 -24.71 -12.71 -3.17
N VAL A 691 -24.51 -11.60 -2.46
CA VAL A 691 -23.69 -11.52 -1.27
C VAL A 691 -24.59 -11.86 -0.09
N THR A 692 -24.30 -12.98 0.58
CA THR A 692 -24.99 -13.37 1.81
C THR A 692 -24.19 -12.85 2.99
N LEU A 693 -24.84 -12.15 3.93
CA LEU A 693 -24.14 -11.68 5.12
C LEU A 693 -23.90 -12.85 6.07
N PHE A 694 -22.67 -12.97 6.55
CA PHE A 694 -22.30 -13.87 7.63
C PHE A 694 -23.08 -13.50 8.90
N LYS A 695 -23.79 -14.47 9.48
CA LYS A 695 -24.52 -14.30 10.74
C LYS A 695 -23.85 -15.04 11.87
N ASP A 696 -23.49 -14.30 12.91
CA ASP A 696 -23.04 -14.88 14.16
C ASP A 696 -24.23 -15.37 14.98
N SER A 697 -24.68 -16.59 14.67
CA SER A 697 -25.83 -17.22 15.32
C SER A 697 -25.40 -18.07 16.50
N LYS A 698 -26.21 -18.09 17.57
CA LYS A 698 -26.06 -19.10 18.65
C LYS A 698 -26.19 -20.52 18.11
N LYS A 699 -26.92 -20.71 17.00
CA LYS A 699 -27.03 -22.00 16.34
C LYS A 699 -25.74 -22.39 15.61
N ARG A 700 -24.82 -21.47 15.28
CA ARG A 700 -23.67 -21.82 14.42
C ARG A 700 -22.76 -22.88 15.03
N ILE A 701 -22.44 -22.75 16.31
CA ILE A 701 -21.53 -23.68 16.98
C ILE A 701 -22.37 -24.63 17.81
N LEU A 702 -22.29 -25.92 17.50
CA LEU A 702 -22.81 -27.00 18.30
C LEU A 702 -21.66 -27.71 19.01
N THR A 703 -21.85 -27.94 20.30
CA THR A 703 -20.86 -28.54 21.18
C THR A 703 -21.42 -29.81 21.81
N ILE A 704 -20.60 -30.48 22.62
CA ILE A 704 -21.04 -31.64 23.40
C ILE A 704 -22.19 -31.30 24.38
N ASN A 705 -22.29 -30.05 24.84
CA ASN A 705 -23.40 -29.58 25.69
C ASN A 705 -24.72 -29.51 24.92
N ASP A 706 -24.67 -29.39 23.60
CA ASP A 706 -25.83 -29.43 22.71
C ASP A 706 -26.18 -30.88 22.31
N SER A 707 -25.64 -31.87 23.05
CA SER A 707 -25.74 -33.30 22.78
C SER A 707 -25.19 -33.73 21.42
N LEU A 708 -24.22 -32.99 20.88
CA LEU A 708 -23.52 -33.36 19.64
C LEU A 708 -22.10 -33.85 19.95
N ILE A 709 -21.79 -35.07 19.54
CA ILE A 709 -20.42 -35.60 19.57
C ILE A 709 -19.83 -35.47 18.17
N TYR A 710 -18.87 -34.58 18.00
CA TYR A 710 -18.12 -34.43 16.75
C TYR A 710 -16.68 -34.90 16.94
N ILE A 711 -16.32 -35.97 16.24
CA ILE A 711 -14.98 -36.57 16.27
C ILE A 711 -14.31 -36.54 14.90
N LYS A 712 -13.01 -36.21 14.90
CA LYS A 712 -12.11 -36.31 13.74
C LYS A 712 -11.25 -37.56 13.92
N ILE A 713 -11.48 -38.57 13.11
CA ILE A 713 -10.83 -39.88 13.16
C ILE A 713 -9.71 -39.89 12.13
N TYR A 714 -8.46 -39.69 12.55
CA TYR A 714 -7.28 -39.70 11.68
C TYR A 714 -6.73 -41.11 11.52
N PHE A 715 -6.35 -41.47 10.29
CA PHE A 715 -5.95 -42.84 9.99
C PHE A 715 -4.77 -42.99 9.02
N SER A 716 -4.25 -44.21 8.94
CA SER A 716 -3.21 -44.58 7.97
C SER A 716 -3.74 -44.59 6.54
N LEU A 717 -2.99 -43.98 5.63
CA LEU A 717 -3.35 -43.90 4.21
C LEU A 717 -3.58 -45.33 3.67
N GLY A 718 -4.69 -45.55 2.95
CA GLY A 718 -5.12 -46.87 2.48
C GLY A 718 -6.21 -47.54 3.33
N TYR A 719 -6.36 -47.20 4.61
CA TYR A 719 -7.31 -47.84 5.54
C TYR A 719 -8.70 -47.17 5.61
N ARG A 720 -9.11 -46.51 4.51
CA ARG A 720 -10.33 -45.71 4.50
C ARG A 720 -11.58 -46.59 4.54
N GLU A 721 -11.61 -47.65 3.73
CA GLU A 721 -12.77 -48.53 3.63
C GLU A 721 -12.98 -49.30 4.92
N GLU A 722 -11.88 -49.76 5.53
CA GLU A 722 -11.86 -50.48 6.79
C GLU A 722 -12.48 -49.64 7.91
N ILE A 723 -12.11 -48.36 8.03
CA ILE A 723 -12.73 -47.49 9.04
C ILE A 723 -14.22 -47.29 8.80
N LEU A 724 -14.65 -47.12 7.55
CA LEU A 724 -16.06 -46.96 7.24
C LEU A 724 -16.85 -48.24 7.55
N GLN A 725 -16.26 -49.42 7.33
CA GLN A 725 -16.84 -50.70 7.73
C GLN A 725 -16.95 -50.83 9.26
N GLU A 726 -15.89 -50.49 9.99
CA GLU A 726 -15.90 -50.52 11.46
C GLU A 726 -16.90 -49.54 12.06
N LEU A 727 -17.00 -48.33 11.50
CA LEU A 727 -18.02 -47.36 11.87
C LEU A 727 -19.43 -47.92 11.63
N HIS A 728 -19.68 -48.52 10.47
CA HIS A 728 -20.97 -49.12 10.16
C HIS A 728 -21.35 -50.23 11.14
N MET A 729 -20.40 -51.13 11.46
CA MET A 729 -20.60 -52.21 12.43
C MET A 729 -20.95 -51.66 13.81
N TYR A 730 -20.17 -50.71 14.32
CA TYR A 730 -20.40 -50.12 15.64
C TYR A 730 -21.75 -49.39 15.72
N LEU A 731 -22.01 -48.48 14.77
CA LEU A 731 -23.23 -47.66 14.77
C LEU A 731 -24.50 -48.52 14.66
N THR A 732 -24.44 -49.62 13.91
CA THR A 732 -25.56 -50.56 13.80
C THR A 732 -25.75 -51.35 15.09
N LYS A 733 -24.66 -51.81 15.71
CA LYS A 733 -24.69 -52.59 16.96
C LYS A 733 -25.26 -51.79 18.13
N GLU A 734 -24.82 -50.54 18.28
CA GLU A 734 -25.28 -49.65 19.36
C GLU A 734 -26.56 -48.90 19.00
N ASN A 735 -27.18 -49.21 17.85
CA ASN A 735 -28.45 -48.63 17.38
C ASN A 735 -28.45 -47.09 17.27
N ILE A 736 -27.33 -46.51 16.84
CA ILE A 736 -27.15 -45.07 16.65
C ILE A 736 -27.58 -44.72 15.21
N SER A 737 -28.66 -43.94 15.07
CA SER A 737 -29.22 -43.57 13.76
C SER A 737 -28.96 -42.13 13.32
N ASP A 738 -28.72 -41.23 14.26
CA ASP A 738 -28.61 -39.80 14.00
C ASP A 738 -27.15 -39.38 13.87
N TYR A 739 -26.57 -39.67 12.72
CA TYR A 739 -25.20 -39.31 12.41
C TYR A 739 -25.01 -38.94 10.96
N PHE A 740 -23.98 -38.14 10.68
CA PHE A 740 -23.43 -38.03 9.34
C PHE A 740 -21.92 -37.91 9.40
N PHE A 741 -21.26 -38.26 8.29
CA PHE A 741 -19.80 -38.15 8.19
C PHE A 741 -19.39 -37.51 6.88
N ILE A 742 -18.21 -36.88 6.91
CA ILE A 742 -17.54 -36.34 5.71
C ILE A 742 -16.07 -36.76 5.72
N GLN A 743 -15.48 -36.88 4.55
CA GLN A 743 -14.10 -37.29 4.35
C GLN A 743 -13.21 -36.07 4.09
N TYR A 744 -12.04 -36.00 4.72
CA TYR A 744 -11.07 -34.93 4.53
C TYR A 744 -9.65 -35.50 4.36
N ASN A 745 -8.80 -34.77 3.62
CA ASN A 745 -7.40 -35.15 3.39
C ASN A 745 -6.38 -34.23 4.06
N ASP A 746 -6.77 -33.00 4.43
CA ASP A 746 -5.90 -31.99 5.04
C ASP A 746 -6.30 -31.74 6.51
N PRO A 747 -5.38 -31.72 7.49
CA PRO A 747 -3.92 -31.87 7.40
C PRO A 747 -3.42 -33.30 7.13
N LYS A 748 -4.26 -34.31 7.39
CA LYS A 748 -4.00 -35.73 7.12
C LYS A 748 -5.33 -36.42 6.80
N PRO A 749 -5.36 -37.58 6.12
CA PRO A 749 -6.59 -38.34 5.89
C PRO A 749 -7.36 -38.60 7.19
N HIS A 750 -8.62 -38.14 7.24
CA HIS A 750 -9.49 -38.33 8.38
C HIS A 750 -10.98 -38.33 8.01
N ILE A 751 -11.79 -38.96 8.86
CA ILE A 751 -13.25 -38.91 8.80
C ILE A 751 -13.74 -37.99 9.91
N ARG A 752 -14.61 -37.05 9.55
CA ARG A 752 -15.30 -36.14 10.47
C ARG A 752 -16.69 -36.71 10.74
N LEU A 753 -16.85 -37.45 11.83
CA LEU A 753 -18.12 -38.07 12.24
C LEU A 753 -18.84 -37.16 13.25
N ARG A 754 -20.11 -36.87 12.98
CA ARG A 754 -20.99 -36.10 13.87
C ARG A 754 -22.15 -36.99 14.30
N LEU A 755 -22.32 -37.16 15.60
CA LEU A 755 -23.35 -37.97 16.24
C LEU A 755 -24.25 -37.04 17.04
N PHE A 756 -25.55 -37.02 16.73
CA PHE A 756 -26.55 -36.29 17.50
C PHE A 756 -27.14 -37.25 18.52
N SER A 757 -26.72 -37.10 19.78
CA SER A 757 -27.13 -37.91 20.92
C SER A 757 -28.27 -37.24 21.68
N SER A 758 -28.84 -37.94 22.66
CA SER A 758 -29.58 -37.33 23.76
C SER A 758 -28.67 -37.09 24.98
N PRO A 759 -29.02 -36.21 25.92
CA PRO A 759 -28.25 -35.99 27.14
C PRO A 759 -28.03 -37.27 27.96
N GLU A 760 -29.00 -38.19 27.95
CA GLU A 760 -28.94 -39.45 28.69
C GLU A 760 -27.97 -40.46 28.06
N ASN A 761 -27.83 -40.43 26.73
CA ASN A 761 -27.02 -41.39 25.97
C ASN A 761 -25.59 -40.91 25.70
N LEU A 762 -25.26 -39.65 26.01
CA LEU A 762 -23.99 -39.03 25.66
C LEU A 762 -22.76 -39.85 26.11
N ILE A 763 -22.76 -40.33 27.36
CA ILE A 763 -21.65 -41.15 27.90
C ILE A 763 -21.56 -42.50 27.18
N HIS A 764 -22.70 -43.07 26.80
CA HIS A 764 -22.75 -44.33 26.06
C HIS A 764 -22.19 -44.14 24.65
N ASP A 765 -22.63 -43.12 23.93
CA ASP A 765 -22.21 -42.86 22.54
C ASP A 765 -20.72 -42.50 22.45
N LEU A 766 -20.15 -41.85 23.46
CA LEU A 766 -18.71 -41.56 23.54
C LEU A 766 -17.82 -42.81 23.56
N LYS A 767 -18.35 -43.99 23.90
CA LYS A 767 -17.59 -45.25 23.89
C LYS A 767 -17.10 -45.64 22.49
N ILE A 768 -17.64 -45.04 21.43
CA ILE A 768 -17.13 -45.21 20.06
C ILE A 768 -15.65 -44.83 19.96
N ILE A 769 -15.19 -43.90 20.78
CA ILE A 769 -13.79 -43.47 20.81
C ILE A 769 -12.89 -44.61 21.29
N GLU A 770 -13.28 -45.31 22.36
CA GLU A 770 -12.54 -46.48 22.88
C GLU A 770 -12.54 -47.62 21.86
N TYR A 771 -13.69 -47.87 21.23
CA TYR A 771 -13.80 -48.85 20.14
C TYR A 771 -12.83 -48.54 18.99
N LEU A 772 -12.85 -47.32 18.48
CA LEU A 772 -12.01 -46.91 17.35
C LEU A 772 -10.52 -46.87 17.70
N HIS A 773 -10.16 -46.54 18.94
CA HIS A 773 -8.78 -46.57 19.40
C HIS A 773 -8.18 -47.97 19.49
N SER A 774 -9.01 -49.03 19.50
CA SER A 774 -8.52 -50.41 19.52
C SER A 774 -7.86 -50.85 18.20
N PHE A 775 -8.04 -50.10 17.11
CA PHE A 775 -7.49 -50.43 15.80
C PHE A 775 -6.15 -49.74 15.54
N GLU A 776 -5.13 -50.51 15.15
CA GLU A 776 -3.77 -49.99 14.89
C GLU A 776 -3.69 -48.96 13.74
N PHE A 777 -4.63 -49.01 12.80
CA PHE A 777 -4.67 -48.06 11.68
C PHE A 777 -5.27 -46.69 12.06
N VAL A 778 -5.89 -46.56 13.23
CA VAL A 778 -6.37 -45.27 13.77
C VAL A 778 -5.21 -44.58 14.49
N LYS A 779 -4.80 -43.43 13.97
CA LYS A 779 -3.63 -42.69 14.48
C LYS A 779 -3.98 -41.75 15.62
N LYS A 780 -5.14 -41.09 15.53
CA LYS A 780 -5.56 -40.03 16.45
C LYS A 780 -7.05 -39.81 16.33
N ILE A 781 -7.71 -39.51 17.45
CA ILE A 781 -9.08 -39.00 17.47
C ILE A 781 -9.08 -37.65 18.17
N ASP A 782 -9.64 -36.62 17.53
CA ASP A 782 -9.88 -35.32 18.14
C ASP A 782 -11.38 -35.10 18.34
N ILE A 783 -11.80 -34.67 19.52
CA ILE A 783 -13.14 -34.11 19.74
C ILE A 783 -13.09 -32.62 19.39
N ALA A 784 -14.08 -32.14 18.64
CA ALA A 784 -14.14 -30.75 18.19
C ALA A 784 -15.56 -30.19 18.28
N ASP A 785 -15.68 -28.87 18.23
CA ASP A 785 -16.96 -28.19 18.06
C ASP A 785 -17.39 -28.22 16.59
N TYR A 786 -18.69 -28.39 16.34
CA TYR A 786 -19.25 -28.37 15.00
C TYR A 786 -19.72 -26.96 14.64
N GLU A 787 -18.96 -26.30 13.77
CA GLU A 787 -19.34 -25.04 13.15
C GLU A 787 -20.20 -25.31 11.90
N ARG A 788 -21.48 -24.93 11.94
CA ARG A 788 -22.46 -25.11 10.86
C ARG A 788 -22.23 -24.09 9.74
N GLU A 789 -22.28 -24.55 8.49
CA GLU A 789 -22.19 -23.73 7.26
C GLU A 789 -23.57 -23.13 6.89
N ILE A 790 -24.15 -22.34 7.81
CA ILE A 790 -25.54 -21.86 7.76
C ILE A 790 -25.87 -21.20 6.42
N GLU A 791 -25.01 -20.28 5.96
CA GLU A 791 -25.22 -19.50 4.74
C GLU A 791 -25.22 -20.38 3.49
N ARG A 792 -24.36 -21.40 3.45
CA ARG A 792 -24.22 -22.32 2.31
C ARG A 792 -25.49 -23.15 2.09
N TYR A 793 -26.14 -23.56 3.18
CA TYR A 793 -27.32 -24.44 3.12
C TYR A 793 -28.64 -23.69 3.29
N GLY A 794 -28.67 -22.40 2.91
CA GLY A 794 -29.92 -21.64 2.76
C GLY A 794 -30.42 -20.96 4.04
N GLY A 795 -29.57 -20.79 5.05
CA GLY A 795 -29.88 -20.05 6.27
C GLY A 795 -30.30 -20.91 7.46
N GLU A 796 -30.55 -20.25 8.59
CA GLU A 796 -30.89 -20.92 9.87
C GLU A 796 -32.16 -21.77 9.79
N GLU A 797 -33.08 -21.43 8.90
CA GLU A 797 -34.34 -22.15 8.70
C GLU A 797 -34.16 -23.47 7.94
N LYS A 798 -33.07 -23.60 7.16
CA LYS A 798 -32.85 -24.73 6.25
C LYS A 798 -31.66 -25.62 6.62
N ILE A 799 -30.75 -25.15 7.47
CA ILE A 799 -29.55 -25.91 7.86
C ILE A 799 -29.90 -27.27 8.48
N GLU A 800 -30.93 -27.32 9.33
CA GLU A 800 -31.38 -28.56 9.97
C GLU A 800 -31.96 -29.55 8.92
N LEU A 801 -32.66 -29.05 7.90
CA LEU A 801 -33.13 -29.88 6.78
C LEU A 801 -31.98 -30.44 5.93
N ALA A 802 -30.91 -29.66 5.73
CA ALA A 802 -29.71 -30.14 5.05
C ALA A 802 -29.02 -31.23 5.86
N GLU A 803 -28.94 -31.08 7.18
CA GLU A 803 -28.38 -32.10 8.09
C GLU A 803 -29.18 -33.40 8.06
N GLU A 804 -30.51 -33.34 7.98
CA GLU A 804 -31.35 -34.52 7.76
C GLU A 804 -31.04 -35.25 6.44
N ILE A 805 -30.68 -34.52 5.39
CA ILE A 805 -30.24 -35.12 4.12
C ILE A 805 -28.87 -35.78 4.32
N PHE A 806 -27.92 -35.11 4.98
CA PHE A 806 -26.58 -35.67 5.24
C PHE A 806 -26.63 -36.97 6.04
N LYS A 807 -27.54 -37.05 7.03
CA LYS A 807 -27.76 -38.27 7.83
C LYS A 807 -28.24 -39.43 6.96
N LYS A 808 -29.23 -39.19 6.12
CA LYS A 808 -29.78 -40.21 5.21
C LYS A 808 -28.75 -40.68 4.19
N ASP A 809 -27.99 -39.75 3.62
CA ASP A 809 -26.92 -40.05 2.67
C ASP A 809 -25.82 -40.91 3.31
N SER A 810 -25.32 -40.49 4.47
CA SER A 810 -24.30 -41.23 5.23
C SER A 810 -24.72 -42.66 5.55
N LYS A 811 -25.97 -42.86 5.98
CA LYS A 811 -26.53 -44.18 6.26
C LYS A 811 -26.57 -45.07 5.01
N ASN A 812 -27.00 -44.51 3.87
CA ASN A 812 -27.03 -45.23 2.60
C ASN A 812 -25.63 -45.62 2.13
N ILE A 813 -24.65 -44.71 2.23
CA ILE A 813 -23.27 -44.97 1.83
C ILE A 813 -22.65 -46.11 2.67
N LEU A 814 -22.82 -46.11 3.99
CA LEU A 814 -22.28 -47.18 4.84
C LEU A 814 -22.90 -48.55 4.51
N GLN A 815 -24.21 -48.59 4.21
CA GLN A 815 -24.87 -49.82 3.76
C GLN A 815 -24.33 -50.32 2.41
N LEU A 816 -24.01 -49.41 1.49
CA LEU A 816 -23.46 -49.76 0.17
C LEU A 816 -22.04 -50.33 0.28
N ILE A 817 -21.19 -49.71 1.11
CA ILE A 817 -19.81 -50.17 1.35
C ILE A 817 -19.81 -51.61 1.91
N ASN A 818 -20.71 -51.91 2.85
CA ASN A 818 -20.81 -53.23 3.46
C ASN A 818 -21.31 -54.32 2.48
N LYS A 819 -22.11 -53.94 1.47
CA LYS A 819 -22.67 -54.89 0.49
C LYS A 819 -21.68 -55.36 -0.60
N LYS A 820 -20.42 -54.90 -0.61
CA LYS A 820 -19.37 -55.29 -1.59
C LYS A 820 -19.81 -55.25 -3.07
N ASN A 821 -20.81 -54.44 -3.43
CA ASN A 821 -21.30 -54.39 -4.81
C ASN A 821 -20.48 -53.35 -5.61
N LYS A 822 -19.32 -53.78 -6.11
CA LYS A 822 -18.35 -52.95 -6.85
C LYS A 822 -18.98 -52.19 -8.03
N GLU A 823 -19.99 -52.76 -8.68
CA GLU A 823 -20.67 -52.15 -9.83
C GLU A 823 -21.62 -51.00 -9.44
N HIS A 824 -22.26 -51.06 -8.28
CA HIS A 824 -23.14 -49.98 -7.79
C HIS A 824 -22.34 -48.86 -7.11
N LEU A 825 -21.22 -49.20 -6.44
CA LEU A 825 -20.31 -48.21 -5.86
C LEU A 825 -19.68 -47.32 -6.95
N ALA A 826 -19.32 -47.89 -8.10
CA ALA A 826 -18.80 -47.15 -9.24
C ALA A 826 -19.82 -46.16 -9.82
N PHE A 827 -21.11 -46.51 -9.84
CA PHE A 827 -22.19 -45.64 -10.32
C PHE A 827 -22.47 -44.46 -9.38
N VAL A 828 -22.41 -44.69 -8.06
CA VAL A 828 -22.61 -43.64 -7.04
C VAL A 828 -21.40 -42.71 -6.90
N LEU A 829 -20.17 -43.24 -7.03
CA LEU A 829 -18.95 -42.43 -7.02
C LEU A 829 -18.77 -41.61 -8.31
N GLY A 830 -19.31 -42.07 -9.45
CA GLY A 830 -19.25 -41.37 -10.73
C GLY A 830 -20.17 -40.14 -10.86
N LEU A 831 -21.13 -39.95 -9.95
CA LEU A 831 -22.03 -38.79 -9.93
C LEU A 831 -21.51 -37.62 -9.07
N ASN A 832 -20.39 -37.81 -8.36
CA ASN A 832 -19.77 -36.82 -7.46
C ASN A 832 -18.44 -36.25 -8.01
N PHE A 833 -18.20 -36.35 -9.32
CA PHE A 833 -17.09 -35.69 -10.02
C PHE A 833 -17.57 -34.60 -10.97
#